data_AF-Q9LG26-F1
#
_entry.id   AF-Q9LG26-F1
#
_cell.length_a   1.000
_cell.length_b   1.000
_cell.length_c   1.000
_cell.angle_alpha   90.00
_cell.angle_beta   90.00
_cell.angle_gamma   90.00
#
_symmetry.space_group_name_H-M   'P 1'
#
loop_
_entity.id
_entity.type
_entity.pdbx_description
1 polymer ?
#
loop_
_entity_poly.entity_id
_entity_poly.type
_entity_poly.pdbx_seq_one_letter_code
_entity_poly.pdbx_strand_id
1 'polypeptide(L)'
;MRRHKRWPLRSLVCSFSSSAAETVTTSTAASATAAFPLKHVTRSNFETTLNDLRSLVKAADFVAIDLEMTGVTSAPWRDSLEFDRYDVRYLKVKDSAEKFAVVQFGVCPFRWDSRTQSFVSYPHNFFVFPRQELTFDPPAHEFLCQTTSMDFLAKYQFDFNTCIHEGISYLSRREEEEASKRLKMLHGEDGIDSSGETEELKLVRLADVLFAARMEKLLNEWRSGLLHGGNASSEFPRISNGSNQSMETVFHHMRPALSLKGFTSHQLRVLNSVLRKHFGDLVYIHSNDKSSSSRDIVVYTDSDSDKENLMKEAKDERKRLAERKIQSAIGFRQVIDLLASEKKLIVGHNCFLDIAHVYSKFVGPLPSTAEKFVASINSHFPYIVDTKILLNVNPMLHQRMKKSSTSLSSAFSSLCPQIEFSSRSSDSFLQQRVNIDVEIDNVRCSNWNAGGKHEAGYDAFMTGCIFAQACNHLGFDFKQHSQLDDFAQNEKLEKYINRLYLSWTRGDIIDLRTGHSNADNWRVSKFKYENIVLIWNFPRKLKARGIKECICKAFGSASVTSVYHVDDSAVFVLFKNSELVWDFLALKRQLESSDGPVSVLHPLSKILEGGNTGAADYEAYKEICSSHVSEVMFSDQAETVGVKSRTRPNAQCETETREENTVTVTHKASDLIDAFLANRVEVETATSN
;
A
#
# COMPACT_ATOMS: atom_id res chain seq x y z
N MET A 1 -38.68 8.38 -21.95
CA MET A 1 -38.14 7.21 -21.20
C MET A 1 -36.77 6.84 -21.77
N ARG A 2 -35.67 7.16 -21.08
CA ARG A 2 -34.30 6.97 -21.60
C ARG A 2 -33.88 5.49 -21.52
N ARG A 3 -33.78 4.80 -22.65
CA ARG A 3 -33.10 3.50 -22.78
C ARG A 3 -31.61 3.74 -23.05
N HIS A 4 -30.81 3.87 -22.00
CA HIS A 4 -29.35 3.79 -22.12
C HIS A 4 -28.97 2.32 -22.33
N LYS A 5 -28.38 1.99 -23.49
CA LYS A 5 -27.62 0.75 -23.69
C LYS A 5 -26.39 0.81 -22.78
N ARG A 6 -26.51 0.33 -21.54
CA ARG A 6 -25.35 0.01 -20.70
C ARG A 6 -24.69 -1.23 -21.31
N TRP A 7 -23.39 -1.15 -21.57
CA TRP A 7 -22.56 -2.35 -21.75
C TRP A 7 -22.70 -3.26 -20.53
N PRO A 8 -22.59 -4.58 -20.69
CA PRO A 8 -22.67 -5.50 -19.58
C PRO A 8 -21.38 -5.33 -18.75
N LEU A 9 -21.44 -4.45 -17.75
CA LEU A 9 -20.73 -4.71 -16.50
C LEU A 9 -21.16 -6.11 -16.09
N ARG A 10 -20.26 -7.10 -16.19
CA ARG A 10 -20.37 -8.33 -15.43
C ARG A 10 -20.23 -7.95 -13.95
N SER A 11 -21.25 -7.30 -13.43
CA SER A 11 -21.59 -7.37 -12.03
C SER A 11 -21.75 -8.86 -11.74
N LEU A 12 -21.07 -9.32 -10.70
CA LEU A 12 -21.29 -10.61 -10.05
C LEU A 12 -22.73 -10.64 -9.49
N VAL A 13 -23.73 -10.62 -10.37
CA VAL A 13 -25.12 -10.93 -10.02
C VAL A 13 -25.22 -12.45 -10.12
N CYS A 14 -24.99 -13.11 -8.99
CA CYS A 14 -25.52 -14.46 -8.80
C CYS A 14 -27.02 -14.41 -9.11
N SER A 15 -27.43 -15.30 -9.99
CA SER A 15 -28.78 -15.44 -10.49
C SER A 15 -29.74 -15.61 -9.31
N PHE A 16 -30.67 -14.66 -9.14
CA PHE A 16 -31.85 -14.84 -8.30
C PHE A 16 -32.76 -15.86 -8.97
N SER A 17 -32.56 -17.14 -8.68
CA SER A 17 -33.58 -18.16 -8.93
C SER A 17 -34.54 -18.12 -7.74
N SER A 18 -35.60 -17.32 -7.86
CA SER A 18 -36.72 -17.35 -6.93
C SER A 18 -37.55 -18.62 -7.18
N SER A 19 -37.12 -19.76 -6.64
CA SER A 19 -38.04 -20.88 -6.41
C SER A 19 -38.62 -20.69 -5.01
N ALA A 20 -39.87 -20.23 -4.96
CA ALA A 20 -40.70 -20.33 -3.78
C ALA A 20 -40.81 -21.82 -3.41
N ALA A 21 -40.20 -22.22 -2.30
CA ALA A 21 -40.41 -23.53 -1.70
C ALA A 21 -40.52 -23.33 -0.19
N GLU A 22 -41.60 -23.88 0.33
CA GLU A 22 -42.17 -23.64 1.65
C GLU A 22 -41.20 -23.92 2.79
N THR A 23 -41.36 -23.10 3.82
CA THR A 23 -40.65 -23.16 5.09
C THR A 23 -41.00 -24.45 5.83
N VAL A 24 -40.27 -25.54 5.57
CA VAL A 24 -40.24 -26.69 6.47
C VAL A 24 -39.05 -26.51 7.39
N THR A 25 -39.33 -26.04 8.59
CA THR A 25 -38.43 -25.95 9.74
C THR A 25 -38.03 -27.36 10.20
N THR A 26 -37.09 -27.99 9.51
CA THR A 26 -36.30 -29.08 10.11
C THR A 26 -35.01 -28.49 10.62
N SER A 27 -34.85 -28.51 11.94
CA SER A 27 -33.63 -28.19 12.67
C SER A 27 -32.49 -29.11 12.24
N THR A 28 -31.83 -28.79 11.12
CA THR A 28 -30.52 -29.35 10.83
C THR A 28 -29.53 -28.59 11.70
N ALA A 29 -29.00 -29.29 12.70
CA ALA A 29 -27.82 -28.84 13.43
C ALA A 29 -26.79 -28.40 12.39
N ALA A 30 -26.54 -27.10 12.31
CA ALA A 30 -25.48 -26.55 11.48
C ALA A 30 -24.22 -27.30 11.89
N SER A 31 -23.68 -28.13 11.00
CA SER A 31 -22.40 -28.78 11.26
C SER A 31 -21.42 -27.65 11.50
N ALA A 32 -20.92 -27.52 12.74
CA ALA A 32 -19.86 -26.59 13.07
C ALA A 32 -18.66 -26.98 12.20
N THR A 33 -18.51 -26.32 11.06
CA THR A 33 -17.39 -26.58 10.16
C THR A 33 -16.11 -26.25 10.91
N ALA A 34 -15.19 -27.22 10.96
CA ALA A 34 -13.96 -27.12 11.74
C ALA A 34 -13.19 -25.86 11.34
N ALA A 35 -12.87 -25.02 12.32
CA ALA A 35 -12.16 -23.77 12.09
C ALA A 35 -10.74 -24.04 11.55
N PHE A 36 -10.30 -23.22 10.60
CA PHE A 36 -8.96 -23.31 10.03
C PHE A 36 -7.94 -22.68 10.99
N PRO A 37 -6.80 -23.35 11.28
CA PRO A 37 -5.77 -22.74 12.11
C PRO A 37 -5.18 -21.51 11.42
N LEU A 38 -5.33 -20.33 12.03
CA LEU A 38 -4.75 -19.07 11.55
C LEU A 38 -4.21 -18.25 12.74
N LYS A 39 -2.95 -17.79 12.67
CA LYS A 39 -2.36 -16.94 13.71
C LYS A 39 -2.69 -15.47 13.44
N HIS A 40 -3.66 -14.91 14.17
CA HIS A 40 -3.94 -13.48 14.13
C HIS A 40 -2.90 -12.70 14.93
N VAL A 41 -2.29 -11.71 14.27
CA VAL A 41 -1.25 -10.88 14.85
C VAL A 41 -1.70 -9.43 14.91
N THR A 42 -1.55 -8.86 16.09
CA THR A 42 -1.92 -7.50 16.46
C THR A 42 -0.77 -6.89 17.26
N ARG A 43 -0.87 -5.61 17.62
CA ARG A 43 0.14 -4.91 18.41
C ARG A 43 0.49 -5.64 19.71
N SER A 44 -0.50 -6.20 20.40
CA SER A 44 -0.31 -6.87 21.69
C SER A 44 0.56 -8.13 21.64
N ASN A 45 0.51 -8.89 20.54
CA ASN A 45 1.26 -10.15 20.37
C ASN A 45 2.30 -10.09 19.24
N PHE A 46 2.58 -8.90 18.69
CA PHE A 46 3.47 -8.72 17.55
C PHE A 46 4.91 -9.14 17.86
N GLU A 47 5.48 -8.66 18.97
CA GLU A 47 6.89 -8.91 19.31
C GLU A 47 7.19 -10.40 19.50
N THR A 48 6.35 -11.11 20.25
CA THR A 48 6.49 -12.56 20.45
C THR A 48 6.34 -13.31 19.12
N THR A 49 5.34 -12.92 18.32
CA THR A 49 5.09 -13.56 17.03
C THR A 49 6.21 -13.31 16.02
N LEU A 50 6.79 -12.12 16.01
CA LEU A 50 7.92 -11.77 15.16
C LEU A 50 9.15 -12.63 15.49
N ASN A 51 9.40 -12.88 16.78
CA ASN A 51 10.50 -13.75 17.21
C ASN A 51 10.32 -15.19 16.74
N ASP A 52 9.11 -15.75 16.86
CA ASP A 52 8.78 -17.08 16.30
C ASP A 52 8.97 -17.08 14.77
N LEU A 53 8.41 -16.06 14.09
CA LEU A 53 8.40 -15.95 12.64
C LEU A 53 9.81 -15.90 12.04
N ARG A 54 10.79 -15.31 12.72
CA ARG A 54 12.20 -15.31 12.27
C ARG A 54 12.70 -16.73 12.01
N SER A 55 12.41 -17.67 12.92
CA SER A 55 12.81 -19.07 12.77
C SER A 55 12.07 -19.77 11.63
N LEU A 56 10.77 -19.49 11.48
CA LEU A 56 9.91 -20.07 10.46
C LEU A 56 10.30 -19.60 9.05
N VAL A 57 10.51 -18.30 8.85
CA VAL A 57 10.94 -17.74 7.55
C VAL A 57 12.32 -18.27 7.18
N LYS A 58 13.27 -18.30 8.13
CA LYS A 58 14.61 -18.83 7.87
C LYS A 58 14.58 -20.29 7.44
N ALA A 59 13.73 -21.11 8.05
CA ALA A 59 13.57 -22.53 7.73
C ALA A 59 12.69 -22.81 6.51
N ALA A 60 11.96 -21.82 5.99
CA ALA A 60 11.06 -21.99 4.86
C ALA A 60 11.80 -22.10 3.52
N ASP A 61 11.20 -22.86 2.59
CA ASP A 61 11.62 -22.96 1.20
C ASP A 61 11.06 -21.79 0.37
N PHE A 62 9.83 -21.39 0.68
CA PHE A 62 9.18 -20.21 0.10
C PHE A 62 8.21 -19.58 1.10
N VAL A 63 7.85 -18.32 0.86
CA VAL A 63 6.87 -17.58 1.67
C VAL A 63 5.79 -17.04 0.75
N ALA A 64 4.54 -17.42 1.02
CA ALA A 64 3.40 -16.87 0.32
C ALA A 64 2.88 -15.61 1.04
N ILE A 65 2.43 -14.63 0.26
CA ILE A 65 1.86 -13.37 0.77
C ILE A 65 0.56 -13.02 0.06
N ASP A 66 -0.27 -12.24 0.76
CA ASP A 66 -1.51 -11.66 0.25
C ASP A 66 -1.88 -10.44 1.11
N LEU A 67 -2.60 -9.46 0.55
CA LEU A 67 -2.92 -8.20 1.22
C LEU A 67 -4.40 -7.84 1.07
N GLU A 68 -5.01 -7.37 2.16
CA GLU A 68 -6.33 -6.73 2.13
C GLU A 68 -6.20 -5.21 2.17
N MET A 69 -6.94 -4.54 1.29
CA MET A 69 -6.79 -3.11 1.01
C MET A 69 -8.11 -2.35 1.12
N THR A 70 -8.04 -1.07 1.50
CA THR A 70 -9.23 -0.19 1.57
C THR A 70 -9.77 0.23 0.20
N GLY A 71 -9.08 -0.10 -0.89
CA GLY A 71 -9.48 0.16 -2.27
C GLY A 71 -8.44 -0.28 -3.29
N VAL A 72 -8.81 -0.25 -4.56
CA VAL A 72 -7.98 -0.75 -5.68
C VAL A 72 -7.87 0.22 -6.86
N THR A 73 -8.84 1.13 -7.02
CA THR A 73 -8.84 2.14 -8.09
C THR A 73 -9.47 3.43 -7.57
N SER A 74 -8.75 4.55 -7.65
CA SER A 74 -9.22 5.84 -7.12
C SER A 74 -10.25 6.53 -8.02
N ALA A 75 -10.29 6.20 -9.31
CA ALA A 75 -11.29 6.67 -10.27
C ALA A 75 -11.53 5.62 -11.37
N PRO A 76 -12.72 5.59 -12.01
CA PRO A 76 -13.02 4.61 -13.07
C PRO A 76 -12.04 4.65 -14.25
N TRP A 77 -11.56 5.85 -14.63
CA TRP A 77 -10.59 6.01 -15.72
C TRP A 77 -9.18 5.56 -15.34
N ARG A 78 -8.90 5.34 -14.05
CA ARG A 78 -7.66 4.76 -13.53
C ARG A 78 -7.70 3.23 -13.42
N ASP A 79 -8.82 2.59 -13.76
CA ASP A 79 -8.83 1.14 -13.99
C ASP A 79 -7.94 0.77 -15.20
N SER A 80 -7.61 -0.51 -15.34
CA SER A 80 -6.82 -1.02 -16.47
C SER A 80 -7.61 -0.95 -17.78
N LEU A 81 -7.22 -0.05 -18.67
CA LEU A 81 -7.85 0.14 -19.98
C LEU A 81 -7.02 -0.51 -21.09
N GLU A 82 -7.67 -0.95 -22.16
CA GLU A 82 -7.02 -1.69 -23.26
C GLU A 82 -5.92 -0.87 -23.98
N PHE A 83 -6.09 0.46 -24.02
CA PHE A 83 -5.14 1.40 -24.61
C PHE A 83 -4.05 1.87 -23.64
N ASP A 84 -3.98 1.35 -22.41
CA ASP A 84 -2.90 1.71 -21.49
C ASP A 84 -1.59 1.05 -21.92
N ARG A 85 -0.56 1.87 -22.18
CA ARG A 85 0.82 1.46 -22.29
C ARG A 85 1.35 1.02 -20.92
N TYR A 86 2.37 0.18 -20.89
CA TYR A 86 2.87 -0.41 -19.64
C TYR A 86 3.24 0.66 -18.60
N ASP A 87 3.89 1.75 -19.01
CA ASP A 87 4.27 2.85 -18.10
C ASP A 87 3.04 3.54 -17.49
N VAL A 88 1.97 3.74 -18.27
CA VAL A 88 0.70 4.27 -17.75
C VAL A 88 0.04 3.29 -16.77
N ARG A 89 0.08 1.99 -17.04
CA ARG A 89 -0.46 0.98 -16.11
C ARG A 89 0.29 0.99 -14.78
N TYR A 90 1.61 1.09 -14.83
CA TYR A 90 2.41 1.29 -13.62
C TYR A 90 1.98 2.55 -12.87
N LEU A 91 1.79 3.68 -13.55
CA LEU A 91 1.32 4.93 -12.91
C LEU A 91 -0.06 4.78 -12.26
N LYS A 92 -0.97 4.01 -12.86
CA LYS A 92 -2.28 3.70 -12.27
C LYS A 92 -2.18 2.83 -11.02
N VAL A 93 -1.36 1.79 -11.06
CA VAL A 93 -1.08 0.96 -9.88
C VAL A 93 -0.41 1.78 -8.77
N LYS A 94 0.55 2.63 -9.15
CA LYS A 94 1.22 3.55 -8.23
C LYS A 94 0.22 4.46 -7.53
N ASP A 95 -0.70 5.05 -8.27
CA ASP A 95 -1.76 5.90 -7.71
C ASP A 95 -2.63 5.16 -6.68
N SER A 96 -3.04 3.93 -7.01
CA SER A 96 -3.77 3.07 -6.07
C SER A 96 -2.95 2.81 -4.80
N ALA A 97 -1.72 2.33 -4.98
CA ALA A 97 -0.85 1.93 -3.89
C ALA A 97 -0.48 3.08 -2.95
N GLU A 98 -0.41 4.31 -3.45
CA GLU A 98 -0.15 5.49 -2.62
C GLU A 98 -1.39 5.96 -1.85
N LYS A 99 -2.60 5.84 -2.41
CA LYS A 99 -3.83 6.40 -1.84
C LYS A 99 -4.56 5.47 -0.87
N PHE A 100 -4.56 4.16 -1.13
CA PHE A 100 -5.27 3.20 -0.30
C PHE A 100 -4.35 2.61 0.79
N ALA A 101 -4.96 2.22 1.92
CA ALA A 101 -4.26 1.59 3.02
C ALA A 101 -4.26 0.06 2.88
N VAL A 102 -3.23 -0.58 3.46
CA VAL A 102 -3.20 -2.02 3.72
C VAL A 102 -3.70 -2.23 5.14
N VAL A 103 -4.73 -3.04 5.32
CA VAL A 103 -5.40 -3.26 6.61
C VAL A 103 -5.17 -4.65 7.18
N GLN A 104 -4.91 -5.64 6.31
CA GLN A 104 -4.33 -6.92 6.69
C GLN A 104 -3.20 -7.31 5.76
N PHE A 105 -2.22 -8.01 6.32
CA PHE A 105 -1.11 -8.59 5.59
C PHE A 105 -0.98 -10.07 5.94
N GLY A 106 -1.08 -10.92 4.93
CA GLY A 106 -0.88 -12.36 5.02
C GLY A 106 0.57 -12.74 4.80
N VAL A 107 1.13 -13.52 5.72
CA VAL A 107 2.45 -14.14 5.55
C VAL A 107 2.33 -15.62 5.90
N CYS A 108 2.62 -16.50 4.95
CA CYS A 108 2.58 -17.93 5.16
C CYS A 108 3.89 -18.58 4.68
N PRO A 109 4.85 -18.84 5.59
CA PRO A 109 6.03 -19.65 5.29
C PRO A 109 5.63 -21.11 5.04
N PHE A 110 6.26 -21.74 4.05
CA PHE A 110 6.12 -23.15 3.73
C PHE A 110 7.48 -23.83 3.80
N ARG A 111 7.56 -24.93 4.54
CA ARG A 111 8.76 -25.75 4.70
C ARG A 111 8.47 -27.21 4.36
N TRP A 112 9.27 -27.82 3.51
CA TRP A 112 9.20 -29.24 3.23
C TRP A 112 9.73 -30.04 4.43
N ASP A 113 8.92 -30.97 4.94
CA ASP A 113 9.36 -31.98 5.90
C ASP A 113 9.62 -33.30 5.18
N SER A 114 10.91 -33.62 5.00
CA SER A 114 11.37 -34.86 4.37
C SER A 114 10.95 -36.13 5.11
N ARG A 115 10.61 -36.07 6.40
CA ARG A 115 10.16 -37.24 7.17
C ARG A 115 8.71 -37.59 6.85
N THR A 116 7.83 -36.58 6.83
CA THR A 116 6.41 -36.77 6.53
C THR A 116 6.11 -36.71 5.04
N GLN A 117 7.06 -36.25 4.22
CA GLN A 117 6.91 -36.02 2.78
C GLN A 117 5.74 -35.06 2.50
N SER A 118 5.63 -34.02 3.31
CA SER A 118 4.61 -32.98 3.24
C SER A 118 5.24 -31.60 3.43
N PHE A 119 4.56 -30.55 2.93
CA PHE A 119 4.86 -29.20 3.39
C PHE A 119 4.20 -28.95 4.73
N VAL A 120 4.91 -28.27 5.61
CA VAL A 120 4.36 -27.65 6.81
C VAL A 120 4.22 -26.16 6.54
N SER A 121 3.04 -25.62 6.82
CA SER A 121 2.66 -24.24 6.55
C SER A 121 2.26 -23.50 7.82
N TYR A 122 2.60 -22.20 7.87
CA TYR A 122 2.45 -21.37 9.05
C TYR A 122 1.70 -20.07 8.70
N PRO A 123 0.37 -20.08 8.52
CA PRO A 123 -0.37 -18.90 8.09
C PRO A 123 -0.50 -17.85 9.20
N HIS A 124 0.01 -16.65 8.93
CA HIS A 124 -0.09 -15.50 9.82
C HIS A 124 -0.90 -14.40 9.15
N ASN A 125 -1.88 -13.87 9.89
CA ASN A 125 -2.70 -12.75 9.46
C ASN A 125 -2.42 -11.54 10.35
N PHE A 126 -1.70 -10.56 9.82
CA PHE A 126 -1.32 -9.35 10.55
C PHE A 126 -2.35 -8.27 10.32
N PHE A 127 -2.93 -7.72 11.39
CA PHE A 127 -3.66 -6.45 11.32
C PHE A 127 -2.66 -5.30 11.30
N VAL A 128 -2.77 -4.43 10.31
CA VAL A 128 -1.83 -3.33 10.08
C VAL A 128 -2.61 -2.02 9.99
N PHE A 129 -2.09 -0.94 10.58
CA PHE A 129 -2.78 0.36 10.54
C PHE A 129 -1.80 1.55 10.59
N PRO A 130 -1.95 2.58 9.73
CA PRO A 130 -1.07 3.76 9.71
C PRO A 130 -1.33 4.68 10.91
N ARG A 131 -0.77 4.34 12.08
CA ARG A 131 -0.88 5.17 13.29
C ARG A 131 0.17 6.28 13.30
N GLN A 132 -0.25 7.45 13.77
CA GLN A 132 0.66 8.52 14.14
C GLN A 132 1.26 8.24 15.53
N GLU A 133 2.36 7.49 15.56
CA GLU A 133 3.10 7.18 16.81
C GLU A 133 4.12 8.27 17.17
N LEU A 134 4.56 9.06 16.20
CA LEU A 134 5.58 10.11 16.37
C LEU A 134 4.93 11.49 16.50
N THR A 135 5.36 12.27 17.49
CA THR A 135 4.74 13.56 17.85
C THR A 135 5.21 14.74 16.98
N PHE A 136 6.23 14.54 16.15
CA PHE A 136 6.80 15.56 15.27
C PHE A 136 6.43 15.34 13.80
N ASP A 137 5.51 14.42 13.52
CA ASP A 137 5.01 14.19 12.18
C ASP A 137 4.06 15.32 11.73
N PRO A 138 3.99 15.59 10.42
CA PRO A 138 3.09 16.59 9.82
C PRO A 138 1.61 16.07 9.95
N PRO A 139 0.59 16.60 9.24
CA PRO A 139 -0.80 16.28 9.60
C PRO A 139 -1.08 14.77 9.53
N ALA A 140 -2.10 14.34 10.28
CA ALA A 140 -2.49 12.94 10.45
C ALA A 140 -2.47 12.16 9.12
N HIS A 141 -2.06 10.89 9.17
CA HIS A 141 -2.10 10.03 7.99
C HIS A 141 -3.51 9.94 7.44
N GLU A 142 -3.66 10.27 6.17
CA GLU A 142 -4.90 10.14 5.42
C GLU A 142 -4.76 9.04 4.38
N PHE A 143 -5.83 8.28 4.17
CA PHE A 143 -5.95 7.29 3.11
C PHE A 143 -7.39 7.26 2.61
N LEU A 144 -7.57 6.80 1.37
CA LEU A 144 -8.88 6.65 0.77
C LEU A 144 -9.54 5.32 1.15
N CYS A 145 -10.86 5.30 1.14
CA CYS A 145 -11.66 4.08 1.23
C CYS A 145 -12.60 4.00 0.02
N GLN A 146 -12.52 2.92 -0.74
CA GLN A 146 -13.41 2.63 -1.85
C GLN A 146 -14.63 1.87 -1.33
N THR A 147 -15.83 2.38 -1.58
CA THR A 147 -17.08 1.82 -1.03
C THR A 147 -17.27 0.34 -1.35
N THR A 148 -16.93 -0.11 -2.55
CA THR A 148 -17.03 -1.52 -2.94
C THR A 148 -16.04 -2.42 -2.21
N SER A 149 -14.85 -1.92 -1.88
CA SER A 149 -13.86 -2.66 -1.10
C SER A 149 -14.26 -2.75 0.37
N MET A 150 -14.78 -1.66 0.94
CA MET A 150 -15.30 -1.66 2.31
C MET A 150 -16.51 -2.59 2.47
N ASP A 151 -17.46 -2.55 1.52
CA ASP A 151 -18.61 -3.48 1.49
C ASP A 151 -18.14 -4.94 1.36
N PHE A 152 -17.13 -5.20 0.53
CA PHE A 152 -16.53 -6.53 0.38
C PHE A 152 -15.90 -7.03 1.68
N LEU A 153 -15.03 -6.24 2.31
CA LEU A 153 -14.39 -6.57 3.59
C LEU A 153 -15.45 -6.83 4.68
N ALA A 154 -16.46 -5.97 4.78
CA ALA A 154 -17.55 -6.14 5.75
C ALA A 154 -18.39 -7.41 5.47
N LYS A 155 -18.69 -7.70 4.21
CA LYS A 155 -19.38 -8.91 3.78
C LYS A 155 -18.63 -10.18 4.19
N TYR A 156 -17.30 -10.13 4.20
CA TYR A 156 -16.45 -11.24 4.64
C TYR A 156 -16.03 -11.15 6.10
N GLN A 157 -16.74 -10.36 6.92
CA GLN A 157 -16.56 -10.28 8.38
C GLN A 157 -15.18 -9.76 8.82
N PHE A 158 -14.55 -8.89 8.02
CA PHE A 158 -13.34 -8.19 8.43
C PHE A 158 -13.55 -7.43 9.75
N ASP A 159 -12.67 -7.65 10.73
CA ASP A 159 -12.75 -6.99 12.03
C ASP A 159 -12.07 -5.60 11.99
N PHE A 160 -12.85 -4.59 11.60
CA PHE A 160 -12.40 -3.20 11.59
C PHE A 160 -12.01 -2.67 12.98
N ASN A 161 -12.68 -3.13 14.05
CA ASN A 161 -12.38 -2.67 15.40
C ASN A 161 -11.01 -3.17 15.85
N THR A 162 -10.71 -4.46 15.64
CA THR A 162 -9.37 -5.00 15.92
C THR A 162 -8.32 -4.32 15.05
N CYS A 163 -8.59 -4.10 13.76
CA CYS A 163 -7.68 -3.36 12.89
C CYS A 163 -7.37 -1.95 13.43
N ILE A 164 -8.39 -1.18 13.84
CA ILE A 164 -8.22 0.22 14.25
C ILE A 164 -7.71 0.34 15.69
N HIS A 165 -8.06 -0.54 16.61
CA HIS A 165 -7.59 -0.46 18.01
C HIS A 165 -6.25 -1.17 18.22
N GLU A 166 -6.05 -2.31 17.57
CA GLU A 166 -4.92 -3.22 17.81
C GLU A 166 -4.05 -3.46 16.57
N GLY A 167 -4.34 -2.83 15.43
CA GLY A 167 -3.49 -2.89 14.23
C GLY A 167 -2.08 -2.37 14.51
N ILE A 168 -1.09 -3.10 13.99
CA ILE A 168 0.34 -2.84 14.14
C ILE A 168 0.70 -1.60 13.32
N SER A 169 1.33 -0.64 13.97
CA SER A 169 1.86 0.56 13.32
C SER A 169 2.96 0.19 12.33
N TYR A 170 3.24 1.07 11.38
CA TYR A 170 4.40 0.92 10.52
C TYR A 170 4.96 2.28 10.16
N LEU A 171 6.26 2.29 9.96
CA LEU A 171 6.99 3.40 9.39
C LEU A 171 7.62 2.85 8.09
N SER A 172 7.74 3.64 7.03
CA SER A 172 8.55 3.30 5.86
C SER A 172 10.02 3.66 6.09
N ARG A 173 10.98 3.02 5.39
CA ARG A 173 12.42 3.33 5.57
C ARG A 173 12.69 4.82 5.42
N ARG A 174 12.06 5.46 4.43
CA ARG A 174 12.16 6.91 4.22
C ARG A 174 11.66 7.73 5.43
N GLU A 175 10.55 7.33 6.04
CA GLU A 175 10.02 8.02 7.22
C GLU A 175 10.87 7.76 8.47
N GLU A 176 11.46 6.58 8.62
CA GLU A 176 12.45 6.30 9.68
C GLU A 176 13.69 7.18 9.54
N GLU A 177 14.24 7.29 8.33
CA GLU A 177 15.41 8.13 8.04
C GLU A 177 15.11 9.59 8.36
N GLU A 178 13.94 10.09 7.95
CA GLU A 178 13.50 11.47 8.22
C GLU A 178 13.27 11.69 9.72
N ALA A 179 12.61 10.76 10.40
CA ALA A 179 12.40 10.81 11.85
C ALA A 179 13.73 10.82 12.61
N SER A 180 14.67 9.97 12.22
CA SER A 180 16.02 9.90 12.79
C SER A 180 16.83 11.18 12.54
N LYS A 181 16.71 11.76 11.34
CA LYS A 181 17.37 13.02 10.99
C LYS A 181 16.78 14.18 11.81
N ARG A 182 15.46 14.29 11.90
CA ARG A 182 14.78 15.30 12.75
C ARG A 182 15.19 15.16 14.20
N LEU A 183 15.25 13.93 14.71
CA LEU A 183 15.67 13.68 16.08
C LEU A 183 17.10 14.16 16.34
N LYS A 184 18.02 13.90 15.41
CA LYS A 184 19.41 14.42 15.47
C LYS A 184 19.45 15.94 15.41
N MET A 185 18.66 16.58 14.54
CA MET A 185 18.58 18.05 14.45
C MET A 185 18.06 18.69 15.74
N LEU A 186 17.02 18.12 16.34
CA LEU A 186 16.44 18.61 17.60
C LEU A 186 17.40 18.44 18.80
N HIS A 187 18.34 17.49 18.75
CA HIS A 187 19.27 17.20 19.85
C HIS A 187 20.74 17.59 19.56
N GLY A 188 21.04 18.16 18.39
CA GLY A 188 22.37 18.69 18.05
C GLY A 188 22.80 19.85 18.95
N GLU A 189 24.07 20.27 18.85
CA GLU A 189 24.63 21.39 19.62
C GLU A 189 23.93 22.72 19.31
N ASP A 190 23.56 22.94 18.04
CA ASP A 190 22.80 24.11 17.57
C ASP A 190 21.28 23.95 17.65
N GLY A 191 20.80 22.83 18.20
CA GLY A 191 19.38 22.61 18.45
C GLY A 191 18.93 23.58 19.52
N ILE A 192 18.57 24.80 19.07
CA ILE A 192 17.94 25.88 19.83
C ILE A 192 17.08 25.20 20.87
N ASP A 193 17.52 25.36 22.10
CA ASP A 193 16.87 24.91 23.31
C ASP A 193 15.37 25.11 23.07
N SER A 194 14.64 24.04 22.73
CA SER A 194 13.19 24.15 22.49
C SER A 194 12.46 24.30 23.82
N SER A 195 13.22 24.28 24.92
CA SER A 195 12.88 24.92 26.18
C SER A 195 13.23 26.42 26.26
N GLY A 196 14.19 26.97 25.53
CA GLY A 196 14.94 28.18 25.87
C GLY A 196 14.43 29.57 25.42
N GLU A 197 13.68 29.71 24.32
CA GLU A 197 13.10 31.01 23.94
C GLU A 197 11.57 30.93 23.85
N THR A 198 10.92 30.48 24.92
CA THR A 198 9.52 30.88 25.11
C THR A 198 9.55 32.36 25.40
N GLU A 199 9.04 33.19 24.48
CA GLU A 199 8.75 34.61 24.71
C GLU A 199 8.35 34.80 26.18
N GLU A 200 8.98 35.75 26.87
CA GLU A 200 8.66 36.06 28.26
C GLU A 200 7.13 36.15 28.38
N LEU A 201 6.52 35.17 29.05
CA LEU A 201 5.08 35.08 29.17
C LEU A 201 4.62 36.31 29.92
N LYS A 202 4.10 37.30 29.20
CA LYS A 202 3.42 38.44 29.81
C LYS A 202 2.20 37.88 30.54
N LEU A 203 2.30 37.75 31.85
CA LEU A 203 1.21 37.32 32.72
C LEU A 203 0.17 38.44 32.78
N VAL A 204 -0.72 38.50 31.80
CA VAL A 204 -1.78 39.53 31.72
C VAL A 204 -2.96 39.18 32.63
N ARG A 205 -3.26 37.88 32.80
CA ARG A 205 -4.42 37.45 33.57
C ARG A 205 -4.11 37.45 35.06
N LEU A 206 -5.00 38.06 35.86
CA LEU A 206 -4.89 38.07 37.32
C LEU A 206 -4.73 36.66 37.91
N ALA A 207 -5.41 35.66 37.35
CA ALA A 207 -5.29 34.27 37.78
C ALA A 207 -3.86 33.72 37.58
N ASP A 208 -3.18 34.10 36.50
CA ASP A 208 -1.80 33.67 36.22
C ASP A 208 -0.82 34.39 37.15
N VAL A 209 -1.06 35.68 37.45
CA VAL A 209 -0.27 36.45 38.43
C VAL A 209 -0.40 35.86 39.84
N LEU A 210 -1.63 35.56 40.28
CA LEU A 210 -1.88 34.93 41.57
C LEU A 210 -1.31 33.52 41.64
N PHE A 211 -1.41 32.75 40.55
CA PHE A 211 -0.79 31.43 40.44
C PHE A 211 0.74 31.54 40.54
N ALA A 212 1.35 32.46 39.79
CA ALA A 212 2.79 32.68 39.80
C ALA A 212 3.31 33.07 41.20
N ALA A 213 2.69 34.06 41.85
CA ALA A 213 3.06 34.48 43.19
C ALA A 213 2.91 33.37 44.24
N ARG A 214 1.86 32.55 44.13
CA ARG A 214 1.68 31.36 44.97
C ARG A 214 2.78 30.32 44.72
N MET A 215 3.10 30.04 43.46
CA MET A 215 4.15 29.08 43.12
C MET A 215 5.52 29.54 43.58
N GLU A 216 5.84 30.83 43.43
CA GLU A 216 7.08 31.43 43.93
C GLU A 216 7.20 31.23 45.45
N LYS A 217 6.15 31.57 46.21
CA LYS A 217 6.13 31.37 47.66
C LYS A 217 6.37 29.91 48.04
N LEU A 218 5.62 28.98 47.42
CA LEU A 218 5.69 27.55 47.72
C LEU A 218 7.06 26.95 47.41
N LEU A 219 7.62 27.29 46.25
CA LEU A 219 8.96 26.84 45.86
C LEU A 219 10.03 27.39 46.80
N ASN A 220 9.91 28.64 47.24
CA ASN A 220 10.86 29.23 48.18
C ASN A 220 10.79 28.59 49.57
N GLU A 221 9.60 28.26 50.07
CA GLU A 221 9.40 27.52 51.32
C GLU A 221 10.02 26.11 51.22
N TRP A 222 9.82 25.43 50.09
CA TRP A 222 10.40 24.10 49.85
C TRP A 222 11.92 24.12 49.80
N ARG A 223 12.46 25.03 48.99
CA ARG A 223 13.89 25.26 48.87
C ARG A 223 14.54 25.62 50.20
N SER A 224 13.91 26.49 50.99
CA SER A 224 14.42 26.88 52.31
C SER A 224 14.40 25.72 53.31
N GLY A 225 13.39 24.85 53.26
CA GLY A 225 13.32 23.62 54.05
C GLY A 225 14.47 22.66 53.75
N LEU A 226 14.89 22.54 52.48
CA LEU A 226 16.04 21.73 52.08
C LEU A 226 17.38 22.26 52.64
N LEU A 227 17.59 23.58 52.60
CA LEU A 227 18.87 24.21 52.97
C LEU A 227 19.13 24.25 54.49
N HIS A 228 18.10 24.33 55.33
CA HIS A 228 18.25 24.51 56.78
C HIS A 228 18.37 23.20 57.56
N GLY A 229 18.51 22.04 56.89
CA GLY A 229 18.75 20.73 57.54
C GLY A 229 17.63 20.24 58.47
N GLY A 230 16.45 20.87 58.43
CA GLY A 230 15.30 20.49 59.25
C GLY A 230 14.64 19.20 58.72
N ASN A 231 13.96 18.47 59.61
CA ASN A 231 13.11 17.29 59.34
C ASN A 231 11.92 17.55 58.37
N ALA A 232 12.12 18.35 57.32
CA ALA A 232 11.15 18.66 56.27
C ALA A 232 10.75 17.44 55.43
N SER A 233 11.48 16.32 55.54
CA SER A 233 11.08 15.03 54.99
C SER A 233 9.80 14.46 55.62
N SER A 234 9.35 14.96 56.77
CA SER A 234 8.16 14.40 57.45
C SER A 234 6.83 15.05 57.06
N GLU A 235 6.72 16.37 56.87
CA GLU A 235 5.45 17.03 56.53
C GLU A 235 5.66 18.31 55.71
N PHE A 236 6.13 18.18 54.46
CA PHE A 236 5.77 19.20 53.47
C PHE A 236 4.23 19.18 53.36
N PRO A 237 3.50 20.31 53.50
CA PRO A 237 2.05 20.27 53.53
C PRO A 237 1.57 19.52 52.29
N ARG A 238 0.82 18.41 52.47
CA ARG A 238 -0.07 17.94 51.42
C ARG A 238 -0.96 19.13 51.11
N ILE A 239 -0.64 19.88 50.07
CA ILE A 239 -1.53 20.89 49.54
C ILE A 239 -2.64 20.11 48.84
N SER A 240 -3.55 19.56 49.64
CA SER A 240 -4.89 19.22 49.20
C SER A 240 -5.66 20.53 49.21
N ASN A 241 -5.37 21.41 48.25
CA ASN A 241 -6.42 22.35 47.85
C ASN A 241 -7.61 21.49 47.41
N GLY A 242 -8.85 21.91 47.57
CA GLY A 242 -10.02 21.15 47.05
C GLY A 242 -10.01 20.90 45.53
N SER A 243 -8.91 21.23 44.83
CA SER A 243 -8.54 20.85 43.47
C SER A 243 -7.61 19.63 43.49
N ASN A 244 -7.71 18.72 42.52
CA ASN A 244 -6.88 17.50 42.32
C ASN A 244 -5.36 17.72 42.14
N GLN A 245 -4.79 18.82 42.63
CA GLN A 245 -3.37 19.16 42.57
C GLN A 245 -2.66 18.72 43.85
N SER A 246 -1.54 18.04 43.72
CA SER A 246 -0.70 17.65 44.87
C SER A 246 0.77 17.83 44.53
N MET A 247 1.54 18.29 45.50
CA MET A 247 3.00 18.34 45.44
C MET A 247 3.59 17.43 46.51
N GLU A 248 4.57 16.63 46.13
CA GLU A 248 5.22 15.66 47.03
C GLU A 248 6.73 15.71 46.83
N THR A 249 7.48 15.75 47.93
CA THR A 249 8.94 15.68 47.87
C THR A 249 9.36 14.26 47.54
N VAL A 250 10.14 14.10 46.48
CA VAL A 250 10.68 12.85 45.95
C VAL A 250 12.17 13.03 45.66
N PHE A 251 12.84 11.98 45.18
CA PHE A 251 14.22 12.06 44.72
C PHE A 251 14.32 11.72 43.23
N HIS A 252 15.11 12.50 42.50
CA HIS A 252 15.42 12.25 41.08
C HIS A 252 16.93 12.17 40.91
N HIS A 253 17.46 10.99 40.58
CA HIS A 253 18.91 10.74 40.50
C HIS A 253 19.68 11.23 41.73
N MET A 254 19.19 10.92 42.93
CA MET A 254 19.74 11.35 44.24
C MET A 254 19.62 12.86 44.54
N ARG A 255 18.98 13.65 43.68
CA ARG A 255 18.67 15.06 43.92
C ARG A 255 17.29 15.22 44.53
N PRO A 256 17.10 16.09 45.54
CA PRO A 256 15.76 16.45 46.02
C PRO A 256 14.91 17.01 44.88
N ALA A 257 13.68 16.52 44.76
CA ALA A 257 12.77 16.94 43.72
C ALA A 257 11.34 17.06 44.24
N LEU A 258 10.52 17.85 43.56
CA LEU A 258 9.12 18.07 43.88
C LEU A 258 8.26 17.51 42.74
N SER A 259 7.50 16.45 43.01
CA SER A 259 6.56 15.87 42.05
C SER A 259 5.30 16.72 41.95
N LEU A 260 4.95 17.14 40.73
CA LEU A 260 3.79 17.97 40.42
C LEU A 260 2.69 17.08 39.82
N LYS A 261 1.55 16.93 40.52
CA LYS A 261 0.38 16.19 40.01
C LYS A 261 -0.81 17.12 39.87
N GLY A 262 -1.62 16.94 38.83
CA GLY A 262 -2.86 17.69 38.58
C GLY A 262 -2.70 19.09 37.97
N PHE A 263 -1.48 19.45 37.52
CA PHE A 263 -1.21 20.73 36.86
C PHE A 263 -1.56 20.66 35.38
N THR A 264 -2.14 21.72 34.85
CA THR A 264 -2.40 21.85 33.39
C THR A 264 -1.13 22.26 32.66
N SER A 265 -1.03 21.98 31.35
CA SER A 265 0.10 22.43 30.51
C SER A 265 0.30 23.95 30.59
N HIS A 266 -0.78 24.71 30.69
CA HIS A 266 -0.71 26.16 30.90
C HIS A 266 -0.06 26.52 32.25
N GLN A 267 -0.47 25.87 33.34
CA GLN A 267 0.09 26.09 34.67
C GLN A 267 1.57 25.70 34.74
N LEU A 268 1.96 24.58 34.13
CA LEU A 268 3.36 24.15 34.03
C LEU A 268 4.22 25.17 33.27
N ARG A 269 3.66 25.80 32.23
CA ARG A 269 4.33 26.86 31.49
C ARG A 269 4.53 28.14 32.33
N VAL A 270 3.52 28.55 33.10
CA VAL A 270 3.65 29.66 34.06
C VAL A 270 4.68 29.33 35.15
N LEU A 271 4.64 28.11 35.68
CA LEU A 271 5.59 27.63 36.69
C LEU A 271 7.04 27.67 36.17
N ASN A 272 7.27 27.21 34.94
CA ASN A 272 8.59 27.25 34.32
C ASN A 272 9.08 28.70 34.15
N SER A 273 8.19 29.65 33.86
CA SER A 273 8.52 31.09 33.84
C SER A 273 8.91 31.61 35.24
N VAL A 274 8.19 31.21 36.29
CA VAL A 274 8.54 31.54 37.69
C VAL A 274 9.92 30.99 38.07
N LEU A 275 10.19 29.73 37.74
CA LEU A 275 11.46 29.07 38.01
C LEU A 275 12.62 29.84 37.38
N ARG A 276 12.56 30.13 36.08
CA ARG A 276 13.61 30.87 35.37
C ARG A 276 13.87 32.27 35.92
N LYS A 277 12.83 32.94 36.42
CA LYS A 277 12.91 34.31 36.87
C LYS A 277 13.39 34.44 38.32
N HIS A 278 13.01 33.50 39.19
CA HIS A 278 13.23 33.62 40.63
C HIS A 278 14.19 32.58 41.23
N PHE A 279 14.47 31.48 40.52
CA PHE A 279 15.21 30.33 41.06
C PHE A 279 16.31 29.83 40.10
N GLY A 280 17.56 30.16 40.39
CA GLY A 280 18.72 29.71 39.60
C GLY A 280 19.04 28.23 39.77
N ASP A 281 18.71 27.67 40.93
CA ASP A 281 19.05 26.33 41.43
C ASP A 281 17.89 25.32 41.35
N LEU A 282 16.76 25.71 40.73
CA LEU A 282 15.61 24.84 40.51
C LEU A 282 15.35 24.65 39.01
N VAL A 283 15.24 23.38 38.59
CA VAL A 283 15.05 23.01 37.19
C VAL A 283 13.77 22.24 37.01
N TYR A 284 12.92 22.68 36.08
CA TYR A 284 11.73 21.93 35.69
C TYR A 284 12.08 20.85 34.66
N ILE A 285 11.67 19.61 34.95
CA ILE A 285 11.86 18.46 34.06
C ILE A 285 10.52 17.75 33.87
N HIS A 286 10.16 17.56 32.61
CA HIS A 286 9.12 16.63 32.21
C HIS A 286 9.77 15.26 31.92
N SER A 287 9.44 14.26 32.73
CA SER A 287 9.90 12.88 32.58
C SER A 287 8.75 12.00 32.11
N ASN A 288 8.96 11.19 31.06
CA ASN A 288 8.00 10.19 30.64
C ASN A 288 8.47 8.83 31.16
N ASP A 289 7.83 8.33 32.22
CA ASP A 289 8.17 7.01 32.76
C ASP A 289 7.73 5.89 31.80
N LYS A 290 8.39 4.72 31.91
CA LYS A 290 8.10 3.53 31.08
C LYS A 290 6.64 3.07 31.15
N SER A 291 5.91 3.43 32.21
CA SER A 291 4.54 3.04 32.49
C SER A 291 3.54 4.17 32.20
N SER A 292 3.51 4.72 30.98
CA SER A 292 2.47 5.65 30.47
C SER A 292 2.14 6.92 31.30
N SER A 293 2.74 7.13 32.47
CA SER A 293 2.48 8.28 33.34
C SER A 293 3.63 9.25 33.18
N SER A 294 3.41 10.29 32.39
CA SER A 294 4.25 11.49 32.41
C SER A 294 4.31 12.04 33.84
N ARG A 295 5.49 12.44 34.28
CA ARG A 295 5.79 13.02 35.59
C ARG A 295 6.44 14.37 35.39
N ASP A 296 5.79 15.39 35.90
CA ASP A 296 6.32 16.74 35.98
C ASP A 296 7.02 16.92 37.33
N ILE A 297 8.30 17.31 37.31
CA ILE A 297 9.10 17.49 38.53
C ILE A 297 9.87 18.80 38.50
N VAL A 298 10.10 19.37 39.69
CA VAL A 298 11.07 20.46 39.92
C VAL A 298 12.23 19.88 40.71
N VAL A 299 13.45 19.95 40.19
CA VAL A 299 14.64 19.34 40.81
C VAL A 299 15.55 20.45 41.33
N TYR A 300 16.05 20.26 42.56
CA TYR A 300 17.07 21.12 43.16
C TYR A 300 18.47 20.69 42.71
N THR A 301 19.31 21.67 42.37
CA THR A 301 20.69 21.46 41.91
C THR A 301 21.67 22.26 42.79
N ASP A 302 22.74 21.63 43.26
CA ASP A 302 23.68 22.23 44.21
C ASP A 302 24.64 23.25 43.56
N SER A 303 24.82 23.19 42.24
CA SER A 303 25.75 24.04 41.49
C SER A 303 25.35 24.17 40.02
N ASP A 304 25.92 25.16 39.32
CA ASP A 304 25.70 25.32 37.87
C ASP A 304 26.17 24.11 37.05
N SER A 305 27.25 23.43 37.48
CA SER A 305 27.71 22.20 36.82
C SER A 305 26.75 21.03 37.05
N ASP A 306 26.17 20.92 38.24
CA ASP A 306 25.14 19.92 38.54
C ASP A 306 23.86 20.19 37.72
N LYS A 307 23.48 21.46 37.58
CA LYS A 307 22.39 21.89 36.70
C LYS A 307 22.64 21.53 35.24
N GLU A 308 23.84 21.78 34.73
CA GLU A 308 24.23 21.39 33.36
C GLU A 308 24.18 19.86 33.18
N ASN A 309 24.72 19.11 34.14
CA ASN A 309 24.68 17.64 34.13
C ASN A 309 23.23 17.12 34.14
N LEU A 310 22.36 17.67 34.98
CA LEU A 310 20.96 17.32 35.06
C LEU A 310 20.22 17.63 33.74
N MET A 311 20.48 18.78 33.13
CA MET A 311 19.91 19.14 31.83
C MET A 311 20.37 18.20 30.72
N LYS A 312 21.65 17.80 30.76
CA LYS A 312 22.21 16.79 29.86
C LYS A 312 21.57 15.41 30.07
N GLU A 313 21.44 14.95 31.31
CA GLU A 313 20.74 13.70 31.66
C GLU A 313 19.29 13.70 31.14
N ALA A 314 18.56 14.80 31.33
CA ALA A 314 17.19 14.96 30.83
C ALA A 314 17.12 14.97 29.30
N LYS A 315 18.07 15.63 28.63
CA LYS A 315 18.18 15.65 27.16
C LYS A 315 18.46 14.23 26.63
N ASP A 316 19.39 13.50 27.25
CA ASP A 316 19.74 12.13 26.87
C ASP A 316 18.58 11.16 27.09
N GLU A 317 17.82 11.27 28.17
CA GLU A 317 16.64 10.42 28.40
C GLU A 317 15.52 10.73 27.39
N ARG A 318 15.26 12.02 27.08
CA ARG A 318 14.31 12.40 26.02
C ARG A 318 14.72 11.84 24.67
N LYS A 319 16.01 11.92 24.33
CA LYS A 319 16.57 11.33 23.11
C LYS A 319 16.36 9.81 23.08
N ARG A 320 16.75 9.09 24.12
CA ARG A 320 16.56 7.63 24.23
C ARG A 320 15.10 7.21 24.16
N LEU A 321 14.20 8.00 24.73
CA LEU A 321 12.76 7.75 24.64
C LEU A 321 12.25 7.97 23.21
N ALA A 322 12.69 9.03 22.55
CA ALA A 322 12.32 9.29 21.17
C ALA A 322 12.87 8.21 20.21
N GLU A 323 14.11 7.75 20.41
CA GLU A 323 14.69 6.62 19.66
C GLU A 323 13.88 5.34 19.88
N ARG A 324 13.48 5.03 21.12
CA ARG A 324 12.59 3.90 21.42
C ARG A 324 11.22 4.02 20.76
N LYS A 325 10.64 5.23 20.71
CA LYS A 325 9.37 5.48 20.00
C LYS A 325 9.51 5.24 18.50
N ILE A 326 10.59 5.72 17.88
CA ILE A 326 10.90 5.45 16.48
C ILE A 326 11.00 3.93 16.26
N GLN A 327 11.78 3.22 17.08
CA GLN A 327 11.95 1.77 16.98
C GLN A 327 10.61 1.02 17.11
N SER A 328 9.75 1.42 18.04
CA SER A 328 8.41 0.85 18.19
C SER A 328 7.49 1.18 17.01
N ALA A 329 7.63 2.35 16.40
CA ALA A 329 6.83 2.81 15.27
C ALA A 329 7.19 2.10 13.95
N ILE A 330 8.42 1.58 13.81
CA ILE A 330 8.80 0.69 12.69
C ILE A 330 7.76 -0.42 12.53
N GLY A 331 7.37 -1.03 13.66
CA GLY A 331 6.29 -2.00 13.77
C GLY A 331 6.33 -3.06 12.67
N PHE A 332 5.27 -3.13 11.85
CA PHE A 332 5.11 -4.19 10.85
C PHE A 332 6.22 -4.20 9.78
N ARG A 333 6.90 -3.07 9.50
CA ARG A 333 8.05 -3.05 8.58
C ARG A 333 9.14 -4.06 8.98
N GLN A 334 9.27 -4.40 10.26
CA GLN A 334 10.21 -5.44 10.72
C GLN A 334 9.97 -6.81 10.06
N VAL A 335 8.72 -7.15 9.74
CA VAL A 335 8.38 -8.38 8.99
C VAL A 335 8.89 -8.27 7.56
N ILE A 336 8.71 -7.12 6.92
CA ILE A 336 9.17 -6.86 5.56
C ILE A 336 10.71 -6.89 5.48
N ASP A 337 11.38 -6.28 6.46
CA ASP A 337 12.83 -6.32 6.57
C ASP A 337 13.35 -7.75 6.79
N LEU A 338 12.65 -8.57 7.59
CA LEU A 338 12.94 -10.00 7.75
C LEU A 338 12.84 -10.73 6.40
N LEU A 339 11.71 -10.60 5.70
CA LEU A 339 11.49 -11.27 4.41
C LEU A 339 12.56 -10.85 3.37
N ALA A 340 12.89 -9.55 3.32
CA ALA A 340 13.93 -9.04 2.43
C ALA A 340 15.34 -9.53 2.81
N SER A 341 15.64 -9.68 4.11
CA SER A 341 16.94 -10.15 4.58
C SER A 341 17.19 -11.63 4.30
N GLU A 342 16.14 -12.46 4.43
CA GLU A 342 16.22 -13.92 4.23
C GLU A 342 16.20 -14.30 2.75
N LYS A 343 15.78 -13.37 1.86
CA LYS A 343 15.79 -13.51 0.39
C LYS A 343 15.10 -14.79 -0.11
N LYS A 344 14.10 -15.27 0.62
CA LYS A 344 13.30 -16.44 0.24
C LYS A 344 12.48 -16.17 -1.01
N LEU A 345 12.08 -17.23 -1.70
CA LEU A 345 11.11 -17.13 -2.79
C LEU A 345 9.78 -16.58 -2.25
N ILE A 346 9.37 -15.41 -2.74
CA ILE A 346 8.07 -14.84 -2.43
C ILE A 346 7.05 -15.32 -3.45
N VAL A 347 5.91 -15.79 -2.98
CA VAL A 347 4.83 -16.31 -3.84
C VAL A 347 3.59 -15.47 -3.61
N GLY A 348 2.99 -14.97 -4.69
CA GLY A 348 1.73 -14.24 -4.65
C GLY A 348 0.76 -14.73 -5.73
N HIS A 349 -0.45 -14.19 -5.73
CA HIS A 349 -1.44 -14.47 -6.77
C HIS A 349 -1.94 -13.16 -7.36
N ASN A 350 -1.58 -12.86 -8.61
CA ASN A 350 -1.82 -11.54 -9.20
C ASN A 350 -1.22 -10.38 -8.37
N CYS A 351 0.01 -10.58 -7.87
CA CYS A 351 0.52 -9.81 -6.74
C CYS A 351 1.24 -8.51 -7.10
N PHE A 352 1.10 -7.96 -8.31
CA PHE A 352 1.81 -6.72 -8.67
C PHE A 352 1.35 -5.53 -7.83
N LEU A 353 0.05 -5.42 -7.58
CA LEU A 353 -0.51 -4.38 -6.71
C LEU A 353 -0.02 -4.56 -5.27
N ASP A 354 0.00 -5.79 -4.76
CA ASP A 354 0.51 -6.15 -3.45
C ASP A 354 1.96 -5.69 -3.26
N ILE A 355 2.83 -5.99 -4.23
CA ILE A 355 4.24 -5.58 -4.22
C ILE A 355 4.37 -4.05 -4.32
N ALA A 356 3.51 -3.37 -5.08
CA ALA A 356 3.48 -1.90 -5.10
C ALA A 356 3.08 -1.31 -3.74
N HIS A 357 2.11 -1.93 -3.03
CA HIS A 357 1.76 -1.56 -1.66
C HIS A 357 2.90 -1.83 -0.67
N VAL A 358 3.56 -2.99 -0.76
CA VAL A 358 4.74 -3.31 0.06
C VAL A 358 5.79 -2.21 -0.08
N TYR A 359 6.07 -1.80 -1.32
CA TYR A 359 7.01 -0.71 -1.57
C TYR A 359 6.54 0.61 -0.97
N SER A 360 5.32 1.04 -1.32
CA SER A 360 4.75 2.32 -0.90
C SER A 360 4.73 2.48 0.62
N LYS A 361 4.38 1.42 1.35
CA LYS A 361 4.15 1.47 2.80
C LYS A 361 5.41 1.22 3.63
N PHE A 362 6.35 0.43 3.12
CA PHE A 362 7.47 -0.06 3.95
C PHE A 362 8.84 0.38 3.44
N VAL A 363 8.98 0.70 2.15
CA VAL A 363 10.22 1.25 1.60
C VAL A 363 10.14 2.78 1.55
N GLY A 364 9.11 3.31 0.90
CA GLY A 364 8.86 4.75 0.77
C GLY A 364 8.04 5.07 -0.49
N PRO A 365 7.97 6.35 -0.90
CA PRO A 365 7.22 6.76 -2.08
C PRO A 365 7.63 5.98 -3.33
N LEU A 366 6.64 5.51 -4.08
CA LEU A 366 6.88 4.71 -5.28
C LEU A 366 7.63 5.55 -6.33
N PRO A 367 8.61 4.97 -7.04
CA PRO A 367 9.36 5.69 -8.06
C PRO A 367 8.46 6.23 -9.18
N SER A 368 8.91 7.28 -9.87
CA SER A 368 8.13 7.89 -10.96
C SER A 368 8.04 7.02 -12.22
N THR A 369 8.87 5.99 -12.36
CA THR A 369 8.88 5.09 -13.53
C THR A 369 8.97 3.63 -13.11
N ALA A 370 8.46 2.73 -13.98
CA ALA A 370 8.43 1.30 -13.71
C ALA A 370 9.85 0.70 -13.61
N GLU A 371 10.80 1.20 -14.37
CA GLU A 371 12.19 0.70 -14.41
C GLU A 371 12.89 0.96 -13.08
N LYS A 372 12.70 2.15 -12.50
CA LYS A 372 13.24 2.49 -11.18
C LYS A 372 12.60 1.66 -10.07
N PHE A 373 11.29 1.42 -10.16
CA PHE A 373 10.57 0.53 -9.26
C PHE A 373 11.13 -0.90 -9.33
N VAL A 374 11.28 -1.43 -10.54
CA VAL A 374 11.82 -2.78 -10.80
C VAL A 374 13.23 -2.94 -10.23
N ALA A 375 14.14 -2.00 -10.52
CA ALA A 375 15.51 -2.06 -9.99
C ALA A 375 15.54 -2.06 -8.45
N SER A 376 14.66 -1.27 -7.83
CA SER A 376 14.62 -1.15 -6.37
C SER A 376 13.96 -2.36 -5.69
N ILE A 377 12.87 -2.90 -6.25
CA ILE A 377 12.21 -4.08 -5.66
C ILE A 377 13.06 -5.34 -5.80
N ASN A 378 13.78 -5.51 -6.93
CA ASN A 378 14.65 -6.66 -7.15
C ASN A 378 15.77 -6.76 -6.11
N SER A 379 16.24 -5.62 -5.61
CA SER A 379 17.24 -5.57 -4.52
C SER A 379 16.71 -6.11 -3.18
N HIS A 380 15.40 -6.02 -2.93
CA HIS A 380 14.78 -6.46 -1.68
C HIS A 380 14.21 -7.88 -1.79
N PHE A 381 13.53 -8.16 -2.90
CA PHE A 381 12.88 -9.43 -3.19
C PHE A 381 13.39 -9.96 -4.54
N PRO A 382 14.53 -10.67 -4.55
CA PRO A 382 15.18 -11.11 -5.79
C PRO A 382 14.40 -12.20 -6.52
N TYR A 383 13.49 -12.90 -5.84
CA TYR A 383 12.73 -14.02 -6.38
C TYR A 383 11.24 -13.90 -6.01
N ILE A 384 10.40 -13.62 -7.00
CA ILE A 384 8.94 -13.53 -6.84
C ILE A 384 8.26 -14.43 -7.89
N VAL A 385 7.26 -15.21 -7.49
CA VAL A 385 6.39 -15.96 -8.41
C VAL A 385 4.96 -15.51 -8.26
N ASP A 386 4.35 -15.13 -9.39
CA ASP A 386 2.91 -14.97 -9.49
C ASP A 386 2.27 -16.29 -9.92
N THR A 387 1.54 -16.93 -9.00
CA THR A 387 0.86 -18.19 -9.25
C THR A 387 -0.17 -18.08 -10.37
N LYS A 388 -0.76 -16.91 -10.61
CA LYS A 388 -1.72 -16.74 -11.69
C LYS A 388 -1.04 -16.73 -13.06
N ILE A 389 0.21 -16.27 -13.17
CA ILE A 389 1.05 -16.47 -14.37
C ILE A 389 1.37 -17.95 -14.53
N LEU A 390 1.81 -18.59 -13.46
CA LEU A 390 2.18 -20.01 -13.47
C LEU A 390 1.04 -20.89 -14.02
N LEU A 391 -0.20 -20.63 -13.57
CA LEU A 391 -1.40 -21.35 -14.01
C LEU A 391 -1.80 -21.09 -15.47
N ASN A 392 -1.63 -19.85 -15.96
CA ASN A 392 -2.07 -19.49 -17.31
C ASN A 392 -1.03 -19.75 -18.40
N VAL A 393 0.26 -19.68 -18.06
CA VAL A 393 1.35 -19.79 -19.04
C VAL A 393 1.84 -21.23 -19.18
N ASN A 394 1.75 -22.05 -18.13
CA ASN A 394 2.10 -23.46 -18.25
C ASN A 394 0.98 -24.25 -18.95
N PRO A 395 1.23 -24.91 -20.10
CA PRO A 395 0.19 -25.63 -20.83
C PRO A 395 -0.48 -26.74 -20.03
N MET A 396 0.28 -27.48 -19.20
CA MET A 396 -0.24 -28.57 -18.38
C MET A 396 -1.17 -28.05 -17.27
N LEU A 397 -0.77 -26.99 -16.57
CA LEU A 397 -1.60 -26.36 -15.54
C LEU A 397 -2.82 -25.68 -16.14
N HIS A 398 -2.65 -24.97 -17.26
CA HIS A 398 -3.75 -24.31 -17.98
C HIS A 398 -4.80 -25.32 -18.45
N GLN A 399 -4.37 -26.44 -19.04
CA GLN A 399 -5.27 -27.53 -19.43
C GLN A 399 -5.99 -28.14 -18.22
N ARG A 400 -5.28 -28.30 -17.09
CA ARG A 400 -5.87 -28.81 -15.84
C ARG A 400 -6.88 -27.84 -15.21
N MET A 401 -6.71 -26.55 -15.42
CA MET A 401 -7.75 -25.56 -15.10
C MET A 401 -9.00 -25.72 -15.97
N LYS A 402 -9.02 -26.57 -17.02
CA LYS A 402 -10.21 -26.92 -17.83
C LYS A 402 -11.01 -25.70 -18.35
N LYS A 403 -10.34 -24.61 -18.72
CA LYS A 403 -10.97 -23.33 -19.10
C LYS A 403 -11.82 -22.69 -17.97
N SER A 404 -11.65 -23.13 -16.73
CA SER A 404 -12.23 -22.50 -15.55
C SER A 404 -11.46 -21.23 -15.16
N SER A 405 -12.03 -20.48 -14.22
CA SER A 405 -11.38 -19.28 -13.68
C SER A 405 -10.03 -19.62 -13.04
N THR A 406 -9.00 -18.81 -13.31
CA THR A 406 -7.72 -18.83 -12.57
C THR A 406 -7.72 -17.88 -11.39
N SER A 407 -8.89 -17.49 -10.87
CA SER A 407 -9.00 -16.83 -9.56
C SER A 407 -8.49 -17.74 -8.45
N LEU A 408 -8.01 -17.15 -7.36
CA LEU A 408 -7.42 -17.85 -6.23
C LEU A 408 -8.31 -19.01 -5.74
N SER A 409 -9.58 -18.72 -5.41
CA SER A 409 -10.50 -19.74 -4.91
C SER A 409 -10.77 -20.86 -5.92
N SER A 410 -10.86 -20.54 -7.21
CA SER A 410 -11.10 -21.54 -8.27
C SER A 410 -9.88 -22.43 -8.48
N ALA A 411 -8.69 -21.83 -8.50
CA ALA A 411 -7.42 -22.55 -8.56
C ALA A 411 -7.22 -23.45 -7.33
N PHE A 412 -7.53 -22.95 -6.13
CA PHE A 412 -7.44 -23.71 -4.89
C PHE A 412 -8.42 -24.89 -4.89
N SER A 413 -9.68 -24.67 -5.24
CA SER A 413 -10.71 -25.74 -5.34
C SER A 413 -10.30 -26.84 -6.33
N SER A 414 -9.68 -26.44 -7.46
CA SER A 414 -9.27 -27.36 -8.52
C SER A 414 -8.01 -28.16 -8.16
N LEU A 415 -7.01 -27.51 -7.55
CA LEU A 415 -5.70 -28.11 -7.30
C LEU A 415 -5.57 -28.74 -5.91
N CYS A 416 -6.32 -28.25 -4.92
CA CYS A 416 -6.22 -28.62 -3.51
C CYS A 416 -7.55 -29.12 -2.88
N PRO A 417 -8.43 -29.89 -3.57
CA PRO A 417 -9.73 -30.25 -3.02
C PRO A 417 -9.67 -31.14 -1.77
N GLN A 418 -8.52 -31.78 -1.46
CA GLN A 418 -8.33 -32.51 -0.20
C GLN A 418 -8.35 -31.60 1.04
N ILE A 419 -7.99 -30.32 0.87
CA ILE A 419 -7.99 -29.33 1.95
C ILE A 419 -9.40 -28.75 2.14
N GLU A 420 -10.18 -28.60 1.06
CA GLU A 420 -11.55 -28.08 1.13
C GLU A 420 -12.60 -29.15 1.51
N PHE A 421 -12.38 -30.43 1.16
CA PHE A 421 -13.31 -31.53 1.43
C PHE A 421 -12.58 -32.74 2.06
N SER A 422 -12.64 -32.88 3.38
CA SER A 422 -12.04 -34.01 4.11
C SER A 422 -12.67 -35.40 3.83
N SER A 423 -13.61 -35.53 2.87
CA SER A 423 -14.47 -36.72 2.73
C SER A 423 -14.46 -37.44 1.36
N ARG A 424 -13.60 -37.05 0.40
CA ARG A 424 -13.46 -37.80 -0.87
C ARG A 424 -12.07 -38.44 -0.99
N SER A 425 -11.87 -39.56 -0.30
CA SER A 425 -10.62 -40.35 -0.33
C SER A 425 -10.61 -41.47 -1.39
N SER A 426 -11.57 -41.54 -2.31
CA SER A 426 -11.74 -42.71 -3.19
C SER A 426 -11.35 -42.50 -4.66
N ASP A 427 -10.65 -41.43 -5.04
CA ASP A 427 -10.23 -41.25 -6.43
C ASP A 427 -8.75 -41.61 -6.61
N SER A 428 -8.45 -42.59 -7.47
CA SER A 428 -7.11 -43.17 -7.68
C SER A 428 -6.07 -42.14 -8.19
N PHE A 429 -6.52 -40.96 -8.64
CA PHE A 429 -5.68 -39.84 -9.05
C PHE A 429 -5.17 -38.95 -7.88
N LEU A 430 -5.60 -39.20 -6.64
CA LEU A 430 -5.12 -38.47 -5.44
C LEU A 430 -3.67 -38.82 -5.05
N GLN A 431 -3.12 -39.94 -5.55
CA GLN A 431 -1.81 -40.47 -5.16
C GLN A 431 -0.59 -39.62 -5.56
N GLN A 432 -0.77 -38.63 -6.44
CA GLN A 432 0.33 -37.78 -6.92
C GLN A 432 0.25 -36.34 -6.40
N ARG A 433 -0.51 -36.03 -5.34
CA ARG A 433 -0.57 -34.68 -4.78
C ARG A 433 0.35 -34.53 -3.58
N VAL A 434 0.87 -33.32 -3.40
CA VAL A 434 1.67 -32.99 -2.22
C VAL A 434 0.75 -32.75 -1.02
N ASN A 435 1.08 -33.38 0.09
CA ASN A 435 0.42 -33.14 1.38
C ASN A 435 0.91 -31.82 1.95
N ILE A 436 -0.02 -31.07 2.56
CA ILE A 436 0.26 -29.76 3.15
C ILE A 436 -0.44 -29.73 4.50
N ASP A 437 0.36 -29.65 5.55
CA ASP A 437 -0.07 -29.59 6.93
C ASP A 437 0.00 -28.14 7.43
N VAL A 438 -0.89 -27.77 8.34
CA VAL A 438 -0.94 -26.43 8.97
C VAL A 438 -0.52 -26.59 10.43
N GLU A 439 0.53 -25.88 10.84
CA GLU A 439 1.06 -25.94 12.21
C GLU A 439 1.00 -24.54 12.85
N ILE A 440 0.10 -24.34 13.82
CA ILE A 440 -0.04 -23.08 14.56
C ILE A 440 -0.33 -23.37 16.04
N ASP A 441 0.45 -22.75 16.93
CA ASP A 441 0.34 -22.94 18.38
C ASP A 441 -0.91 -22.29 19.02
N ASN A 442 -1.41 -21.19 18.44
CA ASN A 442 -2.48 -20.37 19.03
C ASN A 442 -3.64 -20.17 18.05
N VAL A 443 -4.60 -21.09 18.08
CA VAL A 443 -5.77 -21.07 17.20
C VAL A 443 -6.81 -20.09 17.75
N ARG A 444 -6.91 -18.88 17.20
CA ARG A 444 -8.22 -18.21 17.16
C ARG A 444 -8.98 -18.90 16.03
N CYS A 445 -9.85 -19.84 16.40
CA CYS A 445 -10.73 -20.53 15.48
C CYS A 445 -11.73 -19.50 14.90
N SER A 446 -11.52 -19.01 13.67
CA SER A 446 -12.57 -18.27 12.97
C SER A 446 -13.67 -19.26 12.57
N ASN A 447 -14.90 -19.02 13.03
CA ASN A 447 -16.06 -19.85 12.67
C ASN A 447 -16.28 -19.75 11.16
N TRP A 448 -16.25 -20.89 10.48
CA TRP A 448 -16.54 -21.00 9.05
C TRP A 448 -17.98 -20.58 8.73
N ASN A 449 -18.14 -19.32 8.34
CA ASN A 449 -19.10 -18.95 7.31
C ASN A 449 -18.31 -18.56 6.05
N ALA A 450 -19.01 -18.29 4.95
CA ALA A 450 -18.42 -17.77 3.71
C ALA A 450 -17.44 -16.59 3.91
N GLY A 451 -17.48 -15.93 5.08
CA GLY A 451 -16.55 -14.91 5.58
C GLY A 451 -15.07 -15.27 5.60
N GLY A 452 -14.68 -16.49 5.99
CA GLY A 452 -13.26 -16.85 6.16
C GLY A 452 -12.44 -16.92 4.85
N LYS A 453 -13.08 -16.77 3.68
CA LYS A 453 -12.45 -16.89 2.35
C LYS A 453 -11.67 -15.65 1.89
N HIS A 454 -11.48 -14.64 2.74
CA HIS A 454 -10.78 -13.37 2.45
C HIS A 454 -10.10 -12.80 3.71
N GLU A 455 -9.37 -13.67 4.43
CA GLU A 455 -8.40 -13.21 5.43
C GLU A 455 -7.03 -13.31 4.79
N ALA A 456 -6.25 -12.23 4.78
CA ALA A 456 -4.98 -12.16 4.04
C ALA A 456 -4.06 -13.36 4.35
N GLY A 457 -3.94 -13.77 5.62
CA GLY A 457 -3.13 -14.93 6.01
C GLY A 457 -3.64 -16.27 5.45
N TYR A 458 -4.95 -16.43 5.28
CA TYR A 458 -5.56 -17.60 4.64
C TYR A 458 -5.39 -17.57 3.13
N ASP A 459 -5.53 -16.41 2.51
CA ASP A 459 -5.34 -16.22 1.06
C ASP A 459 -3.87 -16.43 0.67
N ALA A 460 -2.93 -16.01 1.53
CA ALA A 460 -1.51 -16.38 1.44
C ALA A 460 -1.32 -17.90 1.54
N PHE A 461 -2.02 -18.59 2.45
CA PHE A 461 -1.98 -20.05 2.53
C PHE A 461 -2.52 -20.73 1.27
N MET A 462 -3.67 -20.30 0.75
CA MET A 462 -4.23 -20.84 -0.50
C MET A 462 -3.25 -20.64 -1.66
N THR A 463 -2.64 -19.45 -1.73
CA THR A 463 -1.62 -19.11 -2.73
C THR A 463 -0.42 -20.06 -2.65
N GLY A 464 0.10 -20.29 -1.45
CA GLY A 464 1.21 -21.23 -1.25
C GLY A 464 0.84 -22.69 -1.55
N CYS A 465 -0.38 -23.11 -1.26
CA CYS A 465 -0.87 -24.45 -1.61
C CYS A 465 -0.95 -24.64 -3.13
N ILE A 466 -1.51 -23.67 -3.85
CA ILE A 466 -1.56 -23.68 -5.32
C ILE A 466 -0.16 -23.78 -5.88
N PHE A 467 0.79 -23.01 -5.34
CA PHE A 467 2.17 -23.05 -5.76
C PHE A 467 2.85 -24.40 -5.51
N ALA A 468 2.72 -24.96 -4.31
CA ALA A 468 3.27 -26.27 -3.97
C ALA A 468 2.71 -27.37 -4.89
N GLN A 469 1.39 -27.37 -5.15
CA GLN A 469 0.80 -28.28 -6.12
C GLN A 469 1.32 -28.00 -7.54
N ALA A 470 1.43 -26.75 -7.96
CA ALA A 470 1.95 -26.41 -9.27
C ALA A 470 3.40 -26.90 -9.46
N CYS A 471 4.29 -26.72 -8.48
CA CYS A 471 5.64 -27.27 -8.46
C CYS A 471 5.63 -28.79 -8.62
N ASN A 472 4.77 -29.49 -7.89
CA ASN A 472 4.63 -30.94 -8.02
C ASN A 472 4.21 -31.37 -9.45
N HIS A 473 3.30 -30.64 -10.10
CA HIS A 473 2.94 -30.89 -11.50
C HIS A 473 4.07 -30.58 -12.50
N LEU A 474 4.95 -29.63 -12.17
CA LEU A 474 6.18 -29.38 -12.92
C LEU A 474 7.24 -30.47 -12.68
N GLY A 475 6.93 -31.47 -11.85
CA GLY A 475 7.83 -32.58 -11.51
C GLY A 475 8.94 -32.17 -10.55
N PHE A 476 8.72 -31.18 -9.67
CA PHE A 476 9.67 -30.84 -8.61
C PHE A 476 9.99 -32.08 -7.76
N ASP A 477 11.28 -32.33 -7.53
CA ASP A 477 11.72 -33.28 -6.51
C ASP A 477 11.99 -32.50 -5.21
N PHE A 478 11.02 -32.51 -4.30
CA PHE A 478 11.16 -31.86 -3.01
C PHE A 478 12.18 -32.54 -2.09
N LYS A 479 12.59 -33.79 -2.36
CA LYS A 479 13.57 -34.53 -1.54
C LYS A 479 15.01 -34.13 -1.80
N GLN A 480 15.33 -33.72 -3.02
CA GLN A 480 16.70 -33.40 -3.46
C GLN A 480 17.14 -31.97 -3.11
N HIS A 481 16.23 -31.09 -2.71
CA HIS A 481 16.60 -29.74 -2.29
C HIS A 481 17.27 -29.82 -0.91
N SER A 482 18.60 -29.89 -0.93
CA SER A 482 19.41 -29.64 0.25
C SER A 482 19.17 -28.20 0.72
N GLN A 483 19.35 -27.89 2.00
CA GLN A 483 19.24 -26.51 2.49
C GLN A 483 20.19 -25.51 1.78
N LEU A 484 21.13 -26.02 0.96
CA LEU A 484 22.09 -25.25 0.17
C LEU A 484 21.60 -24.93 -1.25
N ASP A 485 20.70 -25.74 -1.83
CA ASP A 485 20.15 -25.51 -3.17
C ASP A 485 18.88 -24.66 -3.06
N ASP A 486 19.01 -23.36 -3.32
CA ASP A 486 17.93 -22.39 -3.22
C ASP A 486 16.73 -22.82 -4.10
N PHE A 487 15.58 -23.05 -3.46
CA PHE A 487 14.32 -23.42 -4.11
C PHE A 487 13.96 -22.47 -5.26
N ALA A 488 14.36 -21.19 -5.16
CA ALA A 488 14.15 -20.17 -6.19
C ALA A 488 14.99 -20.36 -7.47
N GLN A 489 16.11 -21.09 -7.38
CA GLN A 489 17.06 -21.29 -8.48
C GLN A 489 16.78 -22.54 -9.30
N ASN A 490 15.73 -23.30 -8.96
CA ASN A 490 15.35 -24.48 -9.72
C ASN A 490 15.00 -24.12 -11.18
N GLU A 491 15.62 -24.81 -12.13
CA GLU A 491 15.47 -24.59 -13.58
C GLU A 491 14.00 -24.62 -14.04
N LYS A 492 13.16 -25.43 -13.38
CA LYS A 492 11.72 -25.53 -13.69
C LYS A 492 10.95 -24.25 -13.38
N LEU A 493 11.45 -23.42 -12.47
CA LEU A 493 10.87 -22.12 -12.12
C LEU A 493 11.49 -20.94 -12.87
N GLU A 494 12.65 -21.11 -13.51
CA GLU A 494 13.44 -20.02 -14.11
C GLU A 494 12.59 -19.06 -14.96
N LYS A 495 11.66 -19.61 -15.75
CA LYS A 495 10.79 -18.83 -16.65
C LYS A 495 9.61 -18.11 -15.97
N TYR A 496 9.32 -18.38 -14.70
CA TYR A 496 8.24 -17.73 -13.96
C TYR A 496 8.75 -16.76 -12.89
N ILE A 497 10.03 -16.86 -12.50
CA ILE A 497 10.61 -15.95 -11.52
C ILE A 497 10.58 -14.51 -12.04
N ASN A 498 10.14 -13.59 -11.18
CA ASN A 498 10.06 -12.15 -11.39
C ASN A 498 9.19 -11.77 -12.59
N ARG A 499 8.24 -12.62 -12.97
CA ARG A 499 7.20 -12.33 -13.97
C ARG A 499 5.91 -12.05 -13.22
N LEU A 500 5.40 -10.82 -13.33
CA LEU A 500 4.15 -10.40 -12.69
C LEU A 500 3.22 -9.76 -13.72
N TYR A 501 1.90 -9.98 -13.57
CA TYR A 501 0.93 -9.27 -14.40
C TYR A 501 0.87 -7.81 -14.00
N LEU A 502 1.20 -6.91 -14.92
CA LEU A 502 0.94 -5.49 -14.76
C LEU A 502 -0.54 -5.17 -14.99
N SER A 503 -1.22 -5.97 -15.82
CA SER A 503 -2.68 -5.98 -15.96
C SER A 503 -3.20 -7.22 -16.68
N TRP A 504 -4.41 -7.64 -16.31
CA TRP A 504 -5.12 -8.80 -16.86
C TRP A 504 -5.72 -8.60 -18.24
N THR A 505 -6.14 -7.37 -18.59
CA THR A 505 -6.88 -7.10 -19.84
C THR A 505 -6.09 -7.59 -21.05
N ARG A 506 -4.79 -7.34 -21.02
CA ARG A 506 -3.86 -7.63 -22.09
C ARG A 506 -2.84 -8.72 -21.76
N GLY A 507 -2.70 -9.10 -20.48
CA GLY A 507 -1.70 -10.08 -20.07
C GLY A 507 -0.30 -9.52 -20.20
N ASP A 508 -0.16 -8.21 -19.93
CA ASP A 508 1.14 -7.56 -19.89
C ASP A 508 1.88 -8.11 -18.68
N ILE A 509 3.02 -8.73 -18.94
CA ILE A 509 3.91 -9.31 -17.95
C ILE A 509 5.15 -8.44 -17.92
N ILE A 510 5.43 -7.89 -16.76
CA ILE A 510 6.68 -7.16 -16.49
C ILE A 510 7.70 -8.12 -15.88
N ASP A 511 8.95 -8.05 -16.36
CA ASP A 511 10.08 -8.76 -15.79
C ASP A 511 10.78 -7.87 -14.74
N LEU A 512 10.64 -8.23 -13.46
CA LEU A 512 11.27 -7.50 -12.35
C LEU A 512 12.79 -7.70 -12.26
N ARG A 513 13.45 -8.40 -13.20
CA ARG A 513 14.92 -8.43 -13.31
C ARG A 513 15.44 -7.37 -14.27
N THR A 514 14.71 -7.15 -15.36
CA THR A 514 15.20 -6.37 -16.50
C THR A 514 14.39 -5.09 -16.73
N GLY A 515 13.21 -4.95 -16.12
CA GLY A 515 12.27 -3.87 -16.37
C GLY A 515 11.48 -4.02 -17.67
N HIS A 516 11.85 -4.99 -18.52
CA HIS A 516 11.20 -5.17 -19.81
C HIS A 516 9.79 -5.73 -19.63
N SER A 517 8.85 -5.18 -20.38
CA SER A 517 7.50 -5.69 -20.47
C SER A 517 7.33 -6.48 -21.76
N ASN A 518 6.60 -7.60 -21.72
CA ASN A 518 6.18 -8.27 -22.96
C ASN A 518 5.28 -7.38 -23.84
N ALA A 519 4.75 -6.27 -23.30
CA ALA A 519 4.06 -5.25 -24.05
C ALA A 519 4.93 -4.63 -25.15
N ASP A 520 6.25 -4.65 -24.99
CA ASP A 520 7.22 -4.16 -26.00
C ASP A 520 7.39 -5.17 -27.15
N ASN A 521 7.31 -6.47 -26.84
CA ASN A 521 7.39 -7.57 -27.82
C ASN A 521 6.06 -7.82 -28.57
N TRP A 522 5.00 -7.12 -28.20
CA TRP A 522 3.79 -7.06 -29.00
C TRP A 522 4.04 -6.29 -30.30
N ARG A 523 4.70 -6.96 -31.24
CA ARG A 523 4.62 -6.69 -32.68
C ARG A 523 3.16 -6.62 -33.19
N VAL A 524 2.18 -6.99 -32.35
CA VAL A 524 0.73 -6.93 -32.60
C VAL A 524 0.01 -6.15 -31.49
N SER A 525 0.57 -5.05 -30.98
CA SER A 525 -0.32 -4.03 -30.44
C SER A 525 -1.20 -3.54 -31.58
N LYS A 526 -2.51 -3.84 -31.52
CA LYS A 526 -3.51 -3.28 -32.47
C LYS A 526 -3.41 -1.76 -32.58
N PHE A 527 -2.83 -1.12 -31.57
CA PHE A 527 -2.73 0.32 -31.41
C PHE A 527 -1.28 0.78 -31.57
N LYS A 528 -1.05 1.62 -32.59
CA LYS A 528 0.11 2.51 -32.62
C LYS A 528 -0.21 3.72 -31.74
N TYR A 529 0.46 3.87 -30.60
CA TYR A 529 0.19 4.99 -29.68
C TYR A 529 0.41 6.37 -30.36
N GLU A 530 1.34 6.44 -31.32
CA GLU A 530 1.57 7.60 -32.20
C GLU A 530 0.36 8.00 -33.07
N ASN A 531 -0.63 7.11 -33.23
CA ASN A 531 -1.86 7.37 -33.97
C ASN A 531 -3.03 7.77 -33.06
N ILE A 532 -2.81 7.93 -31.75
CA ILE A 532 -3.87 8.20 -30.78
C ILE A 532 -3.90 9.68 -30.41
N VAL A 533 -5.10 10.28 -30.50
CA VAL A 533 -5.41 11.58 -29.89
C VAL A 533 -6.33 11.38 -28.70
N LEU A 534 -5.97 11.98 -27.57
CA LEU A 534 -6.83 12.16 -26.41
C LEU A 534 -7.66 13.43 -26.61
N ILE A 535 -8.98 13.35 -26.47
CA ILE A 535 -9.90 14.50 -26.49
C ILE A 535 -10.74 14.48 -25.22
N TRP A 536 -10.81 15.60 -24.50
CA TRP A 536 -11.62 15.76 -23.29
C TRP A 536 -12.41 17.07 -23.34
N ASN A 537 -13.42 17.22 -22.49
CA ASN A 537 -14.28 18.41 -22.46
C ASN A 537 -15.00 18.70 -23.78
N PHE A 538 -15.36 17.65 -24.52
CA PHE A 538 -16.28 17.78 -25.65
C PHE A 538 -17.74 17.78 -25.15
N PRO A 539 -18.70 18.33 -25.91
CA PRO A 539 -20.10 18.35 -25.52
C PRO A 539 -20.66 16.95 -25.18
N ARG A 540 -21.19 16.78 -23.96
CA ARG A 540 -21.69 15.48 -23.42
C ARG A 540 -22.78 14.79 -24.27
N LYS A 541 -23.43 15.54 -25.16
CA LYS A 541 -24.42 15.01 -26.12
C LYS A 541 -23.76 14.20 -27.24
N LEU A 542 -22.51 14.50 -27.58
CA LEU A 542 -21.75 13.77 -28.58
C LEU A 542 -21.37 12.38 -28.08
N LYS A 543 -21.59 11.39 -28.94
CA LYS A 543 -21.17 10.00 -28.73
C LYS A 543 -19.99 9.69 -29.64
N ALA A 544 -19.25 8.62 -29.32
CA ALA A 544 -18.13 8.13 -30.13
C ALA A 544 -18.41 8.13 -31.65
N ARG A 545 -19.60 7.70 -32.07
CA ARG A 545 -20.04 7.75 -33.48
C ARG A 545 -20.07 9.18 -34.05
N GLY A 546 -20.64 10.13 -33.32
CA GLY A 546 -20.71 11.53 -33.73
C GLY A 546 -19.33 12.18 -33.81
N ILE A 547 -18.44 11.87 -32.86
CA ILE A 547 -17.04 12.33 -32.87
C ILE A 547 -16.33 11.79 -34.11
N LYS A 548 -16.42 10.47 -34.36
CA LYS A 548 -15.86 9.84 -35.56
C LYS A 548 -16.38 10.47 -36.84
N GLU A 549 -17.69 10.68 -36.97
CA GLU A 549 -18.31 11.30 -38.14
C GLU A 549 -17.81 12.74 -38.39
N CYS A 550 -17.63 13.54 -37.34
CA CYS A 550 -17.11 14.91 -37.47
C CYS A 550 -15.66 14.93 -37.97
N ILE A 551 -14.81 14.06 -37.42
CA ILE A 551 -13.39 13.98 -37.83
C ILE A 551 -13.27 13.40 -39.26
N CYS A 552 -14.03 12.35 -39.59
CA CYS A 552 -14.03 11.78 -40.93
C CYS A 552 -14.55 12.75 -42.01
N LYS A 553 -15.42 13.70 -41.67
CA LYS A 553 -15.83 14.77 -42.59
C LYS A 553 -14.73 15.79 -42.87
N ALA A 554 -13.85 16.03 -41.89
CA ALA A 554 -12.74 16.97 -42.03
C ALA A 554 -11.51 16.35 -42.71
N PHE A 555 -11.18 15.09 -42.38
CA PHE A 555 -9.94 14.43 -42.81
C PHE A 555 -10.15 13.25 -43.78
N GLY A 556 -11.38 13.00 -44.21
CA GLY A 556 -11.74 11.88 -45.11
C GLY A 556 -12.34 10.67 -44.39
N SER A 557 -13.14 9.88 -45.11
CA SER A 557 -13.97 8.80 -44.56
C SER A 557 -13.20 7.68 -43.85
N ALA A 558 -11.91 7.52 -44.16
CA ALA A 558 -11.03 6.50 -43.59
C ALA A 558 -9.99 7.06 -42.60
N SER A 559 -10.11 8.32 -42.16
CA SER A 559 -9.11 8.96 -41.28
C SER A 559 -9.09 8.36 -39.87
N VAL A 560 -10.25 8.01 -39.32
CA VAL A 560 -10.41 7.46 -37.97
C VAL A 560 -10.76 5.97 -38.04
N THR A 561 -9.90 5.17 -37.44
CA THR A 561 -10.11 3.73 -37.26
C THR A 561 -11.20 3.49 -36.23
N SER A 562 -11.07 4.05 -35.02
CA SER A 562 -11.98 3.80 -33.89
C SER A 562 -11.96 4.95 -32.88
N VAL A 563 -13.02 5.04 -32.07
CA VAL A 563 -13.13 6.00 -30.96
C VAL A 563 -13.52 5.24 -29.71
N TYR A 564 -12.74 5.37 -28.64
CA TYR A 564 -12.89 4.68 -27.36
C TYR A 564 -13.14 5.69 -26.25
N HIS A 565 -14.05 5.38 -25.33
CA HIS A 565 -14.24 6.21 -24.16
C HIS A 565 -13.18 5.88 -23.10
N VAL A 566 -12.56 6.93 -22.56
CA VAL A 566 -11.81 6.85 -21.30
C VAL A 566 -12.81 6.89 -20.15
N ASP A 567 -13.72 7.86 -20.22
CA ASP A 567 -14.91 7.99 -19.39
C ASP A 567 -16.01 8.77 -20.16
N ASP A 568 -16.98 9.33 -19.44
CA ASP A 568 -18.05 10.13 -20.03
C ASP A 568 -17.59 11.52 -20.55
N SER A 569 -16.39 11.96 -20.17
CA SER A 569 -15.82 13.28 -20.44
C SER A 569 -14.61 13.28 -21.38
N ALA A 570 -14.02 12.10 -21.63
CA ALA A 570 -12.83 11.94 -22.45
C ALA A 570 -12.88 10.71 -23.36
N VAL A 571 -12.28 10.83 -24.53
CA VAL A 571 -12.18 9.78 -25.54
C VAL A 571 -10.78 9.69 -26.13
N PHE A 572 -10.38 8.48 -26.51
CA PHE A 572 -9.30 8.24 -27.44
C PHE A 572 -9.81 8.09 -28.86
N VAL A 573 -9.22 8.84 -29.78
CA VAL A 573 -9.45 8.72 -31.22
C VAL A 573 -8.22 8.08 -31.85
N LEU A 574 -8.41 6.88 -32.42
CA LEU A 574 -7.36 6.17 -33.15
C LEU A 574 -7.43 6.54 -34.63
N PHE A 575 -6.42 7.27 -35.10
CA PHE A 575 -6.25 7.63 -36.50
C PHE A 575 -5.61 6.50 -37.31
N LYS A 576 -5.74 6.59 -38.64
CA LYS A 576 -5.14 5.63 -39.57
C LYS A 576 -3.61 5.69 -39.58
N ASN A 577 -3.04 6.89 -39.49
CA ASN A 577 -1.60 7.15 -39.43
C ASN A 577 -1.30 8.29 -38.45
N SER A 578 -0.02 8.47 -38.11
CA SER A 578 0.45 9.46 -37.15
C SER A 578 0.46 10.89 -37.70
N GLU A 579 0.48 11.07 -39.02
CA GLU A 579 0.39 12.39 -39.67
C GLU A 579 -0.97 13.06 -39.36
N LEU A 580 -2.06 12.30 -39.47
CA LEU A 580 -3.41 12.80 -39.19
C LEU A 580 -3.61 13.25 -37.73
N VAL A 581 -2.83 12.70 -36.79
CA VAL A 581 -2.82 13.17 -35.39
C VAL A 581 -2.34 14.62 -35.34
N TRP A 582 -1.24 14.93 -36.01
CA TRP A 582 -0.68 16.28 -36.06
C TRP A 582 -1.55 17.24 -36.86
N ASP A 583 -2.10 16.79 -37.99
CA ASP A 583 -3.02 17.60 -38.78
C ASP A 583 -4.28 17.97 -37.99
N PHE A 584 -4.82 17.01 -37.21
CA PHE A 584 -5.94 17.26 -36.30
C PHE A 584 -5.61 18.29 -35.23
N LEU A 585 -4.48 18.15 -34.55
CA LEU A 585 -4.06 19.07 -33.48
C LEU A 585 -3.75 20.48 -34.02
N ALA A 586 -3.16 20.57 -35.21
CA ALA A 586 -2.91 21.84 -35.90
C ALA A 586 -4.22 22.53 -36.31
N LEU A 587 -5.14 21.78 -36.92
CA LEU A 587 -6.43 22.30 -37.36
C LEU A 587 -7.30 22.75 -36.18
N LYS A 588 -7.33 21.99 -35.07
CA LYS A 588 -8.01 22.41 -33.84
C LYS A 588 -7.54 23.79 -33.40
N ARG A 589 -6.23 24.01 -33.31
CA ARG A 589 -5.65 25.29 -32.88
C ARG A 589 -6.03 26.43 -33.84
N GLN A 590 -5.99 26.17 -35.15
CA GLN A 590 -6.38 27.16 -36.15
C GLN A 590 -7.85 27.58 -35.97
N LEU A 591 -8.74 26.62 -35.73
CA LEU A 591 -10.17 26.87 -35.51
C LEU A 591 -10.43 27.63 -34.21
N GLU A 592 -9.66 27.37 -33.15
CA GLU A 592 -9.76 28.10 -31.88
C GLU A 592 -9.20 29.53 -31.96
N SER A 593 -8.25 29.78 -32.86
CA SER A 593 -7.71 31.13 -33.10
C SER A 593 -8.54 31.98 -34.06
N SER A 594 -9.59 31.42 -34.66
CA SER A 594 -10.35 32.05 -35.75
C SER A 594 -11.83 32.22 -35.37
N ASP A 595 -12.29 33.46 -35.28
CA ASP A 595 -13.71 33.80 -35.07
C ASP A 595 -14.51 33.93 -36.37
N GLY A 596 -13.97 33.43 -37.49
CA GLY A 596 -14.59 33.58 -38.82
C GLY A 596 -15.78 32.62 -39.06
N PRO A 597 -16.66 32.89 -40.05
CA PRO A 597 -17.76 31.99 -40.41
C PRO A 597 -17.31 30.55 -40.72
N VAL A 598 -16.07 30.41 -41.21
CA VAL A 598 -15.44 29.12 -41.51
C VAL A 598 -15.27 28.27 -40.26
N SER A 599 -14.91 28.85 -39.11
CA SER A 599 -14.73 28.06 -37.87
C SER A 599 -16.06 27.54 -37.33
N VAL A 600 -17.13 28.32 -37.44
CA VAL A 600 -18.49 27.95 -37.03
C VAL A 600 -19.06 26.82 -37.90
N LEU A 601 -18.85 26.88 -39.22
CA LEU A 601 -19.39 25.91 -40.17
C LEU A 601 -18.51 24.66 -40.34
N HIS A 602 -17.29 24.66 -39.79
CA HIS A 602 -16.37 23.54 -39.93
C HIS A 602 -16.93 22.26 -39.29
N PRO A 603 -16.75 21.06 -39.87
CA PRO A 603 -17.25 19.82 -39.29
C PRO A 603 -16.83 19.55 -37.84
N LEU A 604 -15.64 20.04 -37.44
CA LEU A 604 -15.12 19.92 -36.08
C LEU A 604 -15.76 20.89 -35.07
N SER A 605 -16.51 21.91 -35.51
CA SER A 605 -17.10 22.91 -34.61
C SER A 605 -18.02 22.29 -33.57
N LYS A 606 -18.67 21.16 -33.90
CA LYS A 606 -19.47 20.37 -32.96
C LYS A 606 -18.65 19.77 -31.82
N ILE A 607 -17.44 19.31 -32.11
CA ILE A 607 -16.54 18.73 -31.08
C ILE A 607 -15.99 19.86 -30.21
N LEU A 608 -15.66 21.01 -30.80
CA LEU A 608 -15.03 22.16 -30.16
C LEU A 608 -16.04 23.17 -29.58
N GLU A 609 -17.32 22.83 -29.59
CA GLU A 609 -18.40 23.69 -29.11
C GLU A 609 -18.20 24.01 -27.61
N GLY A 610 -18.17 25.29 -27.27
CA GLY A 610 -17.94 25.79 -25.91
C GLY A 610 -16.50 26.19 -25.59
N GLY A 611 -15.54 25.98 -26.50
CA GLY A 611 -14.18 26.54 -26.42
C GLY A 611 -13.25 25.91 -25.37
N ASN A 612 -13.74 25.00 -24.53
CA ASN A 612 -12.95 24.37 -23.45
C ASN A 612 -12.48 22.94 -23.80
N THR A 613 -12.68 22.50 -25.05
CA THR A 613 -12.32 21.15 -25.47
C THR A 613 -10.81 21.00 -25.55
N GLY A 614 -10.25 20.17 -24.70
CA GLY A 614 -8.83 19.81 -24.76
C GLY A 614 -8.59 18.69 -25.76
N ALA A 615 -7.45 18.76 -26.46
CA ALA A 615 -6.95 17.64 -27.23
C ALA A 615 -5.43 17.60 -27.23
N ALA A 616 -4.84 16.41 -27.19
CA ALA A 616 -3.40 16.20 -27.20
C ALA A 616 -3.05 14.79 -27.70
N ASP A 617 -1.75 14.52 -27.85
CA ASP A 617 -1.23 13.19 -28.17
C ASP A 617 -1.33 12.24 -26.96
N TYR A 618 -0.90 10.99 -27.15
CA TYR A 618 -0.91 9.99 -26.09
C TYR A 618 -0.02 10.35 -24.89
N GLU A 619 1.06 11.12 -25.07
CA GLU A 619 1.95 11.47 -23.95
C GLU A 619 1.28 12.40 -22.94
N ALA A 620 0.32 13.23 -23.37
CA ALA A 620 -0.52 13.99 -22.44
C ALA A 620 -1.30 13.08 -21.48
N TYR A 621 -1.79 11.92 -21.94
CA TYR A 621 -2.47 10.96 -21.08
C TYR A 621 -1.55 10.40 -19.99
N LYS A 622 -0.30 10.07 -20.35
CA LYS A 622 0.73 9.65 -19.38
C LYS A 622 1.00 10.74 -18.35
N GLU A 623 1.18 11.98 -18.80
CA GLU A 623 1.39 13.14 -17.91
C GLU A 623 0.22 13.30 -16.92
N ILE A 624 -1.02 13.26 -17.41
CA ILE A 624 -2.24 13.33 -16.57
C ILE A 624 -2.28 12.19 -15.54
N CYS A 625 -1.95 10.96 -15.96
CA CYS A 625 -1.91 9.78 -15.07
C CYS A 625 -0.80 9.87 -14.02
N SER A 626 0.31 10.56 -14.33
CA SER A 626 1.45 10.74 -13.42
C SER A 626 1.20 11.74 -12.29
N SER A 627 0.18 12.58 -12.43
CA SER A 627 -0.20 13.56 -11.40
C SER A 627 -0.87 12.90 -10.18
N HIS A 628 -0.51 13.41 -9.00
CA HIS A 628 -1.10 13.05 -7.71
C HIS A 628 -2.52 13.60 -7.49
N VAL A 629 -3.00 14.48 -8.38
CA VAL A 629 -4.38 14.98 -8.35
C VAL A 629 -5.38 13.81 -8.43
N SER A 630 -6.53 13.97 -7.77
CA SER A 630 -7.50 12.90 -7.51
C SER A 630 -8.90 13.29 -7.93
N GLU A 631 -9.10 13.54 -9.23
CA GLU A 631 -10.43 13.85 -9.76
C GLU A 631 -11.16 12.61 -10.27
N VAL A 632 -12.48 12.59 -10.07
CA VAL A 632 -13.35 11.47 -10.46
C VAL A 632 -13.50 11.38 -11.97
N MET A 633 -13.66 12.52 -12.64
CA MET A 633 -13.73 12.61 -14.10
C MET A 633 -12.35 12.94 -14.68
N PHE A 634 -12.07 12.38 -15.84
CA PHE A 634 -10.81 12.59 -16.53
C PHE A 634 -10.62 14.05 -16.97
N SER A 635 -11.69 14.71 -17.40
CA SER A 635 -11.67 16.13 -17.77
C SER A 635 -11.19 17.03 -16.63
N ASP A 636 -11.80 16.90 -15.45
CA ASP A 636 -11.44 17.67 -14.26
C ASP A 636 -9.98 17.42 -13.84
N GLN A 637 -9.53 16.15 -13.95
CA GLN A 637 -8.12 15.79 -13.76
C GLN A 637 -7.22 16.54 -14.75
N ALA A 638 -7.55 16.49 -16.04
CA ALA A 638 -6.76 17.10 -17.11
C ALA A 638 -6.68 18.63 -16.96
N GLU A 639 -7.78 19.28 -16.57
CA GLU A 639 -7.83 20.71 -16.27
C GLU A 639 -6.94 21.09 -15.09
N THR A 640 -7.03 20.33 -13.99
CA THR A 640 -6.26 20.60 -12.77
C THR A 640 -4.77 20.39 -12.96
N VAL A 641 -4.37 19.38 -13.75
CA VAL A 641 -2.97 19.16 -14.13
C VAL A 641 -2.47 20.28 -15.06
N GLY A 642 -3.37 20.93 -15.80
CA GLY A 642 -3.02 22.04 -16.69
C GLY A 642 -2.34 21.59 -17.98
N VAL A 643 -2.59 20.36 -18.46
CA VAL A 643 -2.00 19.88 -19.71
C VAL A 643 -2.60 20.66 -20.88
N LYS A 644 -1.82 21.60 -21.42
CA LYS A 644 -2.18 22.35 -22.63
C LYS A 644 -1.94 21.50 -23.89
N SER A 645 -2.74 21.71 -24.94
CA SER A 645 -2.58 21.05 -26.24
C SER A 645 -1.15 21.18 -26.78
N ARG A 646 -0.44 20.05 -26.94
CA ARG A 646 0.95 19.99 -27.42
C ARG A 646 1.05 20.04 -28.96
N THR A 647 2.17 20.57 -29.47
CA THR A 647 2.63 20.42 -30.87
C THR A 647 4.09 19.98 -30.88
N ARG A 648 4.52 19.38 -32.00
CA ARG A 648 5.89 18.92 -32.31
C ARG A 648 6.97 19.87 -31.71
N PRO A 649 7.98 19.36 -30.99
CA PRO A 649 9.21 20.12 -30.75
C PRO A 649 9.80 20.51 -32.11
N ASN A 650 10.24 21.76 -32.27
CA ASN A 650 10.96 22.18 -33.47
C ASN A 650 12.12 21.21 -33.71
N ALA A 651 12.16 20.59 -34.89
CA ALA A 651 13.26 19.75 -35.32
C ALA A 651 14.48 20.62 -35.63
N GLN A 652 15.13 21.16 -34.60
CA GLN A 652 16.47 21.71 -34.68
C GLN A 652 17.24 21.32 -33.41
N CYS A 653 18.32 20.59 -33.62
CA CYS A 653 19.31 20.17 -32.63
C CYS A 653 18.85 19.10 -31.62
N GLU A 654 18.99 17.84 -31.99
CA GLU A 654 19.66 16.81 -31.17
C GLU A 654 19.85 15.57 -32.06
N THR A 655 20.88 15.65 -32.90
CA THR A 655 21.52 14.47 -33.50
C THR A 655 22.34 13.81 -32.39
N GLU A 656 21.68 13.15 -31.44
CA GLU A 656 22.34 12.16 -30.61
C GLU A 656 22.16 10.81 -31.30
N THR A 657 23.29 10.33 -31.83
CA THR A 657 23.50 8.99 -32.36
C THR A 657 22.96 7.96 -31.38
N ARG A 658 21.83 7.34 -31.72
CA ARG A 658 21.42 6.07 -31.12
C ARG A 658 22.46 5.03 -31.51
N GLU A 659 23.42 4.79 -30.62
CA GLU A 659 24.15 3.53 -30.62
C GLU A 659 23.12 2.42 -30.38
N GLU A 660 22.91 1.60 -31.41
CA GLU A 660 22.20 0.33 -31.29
C GLU A 660 23.02 -0.59 -30.38
N ASN A 661 22.80 -0.45 -29.07
CA ASN A 661 23.10 -1.53 -28.14
C ASN A 661 22.17 -2.69 -28.49
N THR A 662 22.65 -3.55 -29.38
CA THR A 662 22.16 -4.90 -29.62
C THR A 662 22.43 -5.72 -28.37
N VAL A 663 21.62 -5.49 -27.33
CA VAL A 663 21.51 -6.44 -26.23
C VAL A 663 20.89 -7.69 -26.81
N THR A 664 21.62 -8.79 -26.73
CA THR A 664 21.19 -10.12 -27.14
C THR A 664 19.90 -10.47 -26.41
N VAL A 665 18.77 -10.35 -27.10
CA VAL A 665 17.47 -10.83 -26.64
C VAL A 665 17.62 -12.33 -26.46
N THR A 666 17.70 -12.79 -25.22
CA THR A 666 17.63 -14.22 -24.93
C THR A 666 16.26 -14.71 -25.38
N HIS A 667 16.26 -15.70 -26.29
CA HIS A 667 15.06 -16.31 -26.87
C HIS A 667 13.98 -16.73 -25.84
N LYS A 668 14.36 -16.88 -24.55
CA LYS A 668 13.49 -17.30 -23.44
C LYS A 668 12.29 -16.37 -23.17
N ALA A 669 12.37 -15.08 -23.50
CA ALA A 669 11.23 -14.17 -23.31
C ALA A 669 10.10 -14.42 -24.32
N SER A 670 10.40 -14.94 -25.51
CA SER A 670 9.41 -15.28 -26.54
C SER A 670 8.54 -16.47 -26.12
N ASP A 671 9.13 -17.47 -25.46
CA ASP A 671 8.46 -18.74 -25.15
C ASP A 671 7.23 -18.59 -24.24
N LEU A 672 7.26 -17.67 -23.27
CA LEU A 672 6.11 -17.38 -22.40
C LEU A 672 5.00 -16.63 -23.15
N ILE A 673 5.39 -15.78 -24.09
CA ILE A 673 4.48 -15.00 -24.93
C ILE A 673 3.75 -15.95 -25.88
N ASP A 674 4.49 -16.83 -26.55
CA ASP A 674 3.91 -17.84 -27.44
C ASP A 674 2.99 -18.80 -26.68
N ALA A 675 3.38 -19.22 -25.47
CA ALA A 675 2.52 -20.05 -24.61
C ALA A 675 1.25 -19.31 -24.14
N PHE A 676 1.36 -18.05 -23.71
CA PHE A 676 0.20 -17.25 -23.29
C PHE A 676 -0.74 -16.94 -24.48
N LEU A 677 -0.18 -16.60 -25.64
CA LEU A 677 -0.95 -16.31 -26.86
C LEU A 677 -1.61 -17.57 -27.41
N ALA A 678 -0.90 -18.70 -27.48
CA ALA A 678 -1.47 -19.99 -27.86
C ALA A 678 -2.69 -20.34 -27.01
N ASN A 679 -2.64 -20.03 -25.70
CA ASN A 679 -3.76 -20.27 -24.78
C ASN A 679 -4.95 -19.30 -24.97
N ARG A 680 -4.75 -18.10 -25.56
CA ARG A 680 -5.83 -17.13 -25.85
C ARG A 680 -6.51 -17.33 -27.21
N VAL A 681 -5.81 -17.88 -28.21
CA VAL A 681 -6.31 -17.99 -29.60
C VAL A 681 -7.43 -19.06 -29.75
N GLU A 682 -7.61 -19.99 -28.81
CA GLU A 682 -8.69 -21.00 -28.88
C GLU A 682 -10.10 -20.51 -28.44
N VAL A 683 -10.36 -19.20 -28.47
CA VAL A 683 -11.71 -18.64 -28.26
C VAL A 683 -12.23 -18.03 -29.56
N GLU A 684 -12.24 -18.81 -30.63
CA GLU A 684 -13.25 -18.65 -31.68
C GLU A 684 -14.29 -19.75 -31.50
N THR A 685 -15.53 -19.29 -31.32
CA THR A 685 -16.72 -20.07 -31.08
C THR A 685 -16.82 -21.29 -31.98
N ALA A 686 -16.79 -22.48 -31.38
CA ALA A 686 -17.45 -23.65 -31.94
C ALA A 686 -18.95 -23.29 -32.07
N THR A 687 -19.31 -22.77 -33.23
CA THR A 687 -20.70 -22.67 -33.66
C THR A 687 -21.13 -24.09 -33.97
N SER A 688 -21.89 -24.69 -33.04
CA SER A 688 -22.67 -25.88 -33.35
C SER A 688 -23.72 -25.49 -34.38
N ASN A 689 -23.56 -25.97 -35.61
CA ASN A 689 -24.68 -26.26 -36.49
C ASN A 689 -24.81 -27.77 -36.59
#